data_AF-A0AAE3VGN4-F1
#
_entry.id   AF-A0AAE3VGN4-F1
#
_cell.length_a   1.000
_cell.length_b   1.000
_cell.length_c   1.000
_cell.angle_alpha   90.00
_cell.angle_beta   90.00
_cell.angle_gamma   90.00
#
_symmetry.space_group_name_H-M   'P 1'
#
loop_
_entity.id
_entity.type
_entity.pdbx_description
1 polymer ?
#
loop_
_entity_poly.entity_id
_entity_poly.type
_entity_poly.pdbx_seq_one_letter_code
_entity_poly.pdbx_strand_id
1 'polypeptide(L)'
;MGTFAINQFYDFDSAGLEEEDNGNVFIYLKYNGENTLPGFPHFSFRVKAYPCQIAMPPERFPKKIRCLVKDLIPNRLDQDEQFPKLVQDRAWLLPLIYVPGFTYEFAVIGKDSTGKYTLKDIANGIEHYNHESATELRLGDKLSLVVQDIRKSYLTLVENRHAAIVGANFKVGQKYDFTIRKVKPDENNRQYLQLVDKTRGFWHRFYLENDDAAPNTDSIRLEIGEITPEGWLCLQYPGTRLSDIQKIRQAESTDFGREDERREFKSTIVFPPRDKNPPAASRHQSIFDKQLRGTIMRTIASFMNSQGGSLFIGVTDSGDVCGIEGDLPKLNEDWNDQYNGQYKTSTDGYELKLRNAISTVLGDFANSLVTVRFYKVDDPADSSNQRVFCEVVVKAASTPIFHGGTRLFVRAGNSTRLLINGDITSFILQKMRNQQQLHPQPAKAPAPATATLPDAPRLTELTGSVALVQPPKSDTRNWGTLSFLPDGDRQFGKIVSDPVPVAALQLTQEHRKSKYQLLQCYASGNVNAVSNIGKKLPGKKNQPFKGGWNSDDTLLQVFVCSPEDYLVIRSKGQDGISYAKAIQVKEITTHDSLTAQGNKILDPSQATVTSYQVVSERLSSFIYDIISKKRDGAPGQNTALIRVQDCIAFLDKQQEPTENATVA
;
A
#
# COMPACT_ATOMS: atom_id res chain seq x y z
N MET A 1 43.19 22.82 14.93
CA MET A 1 42.12 22.26 15.79
C MET A 1 41.38 21.21 14.98
N GLY A 2 41.31 19.97 15.46
CA GLY A 2 40.82 18.83 14.69
C GLY A 2 39.34 18.98 14.31
N THR A 3 39.09 19.19 13.03
CA THR A 3 37.73 19.28 12.44
C THR A 3 36.93 17.99 12.65
N PHE A 4 37.62 16.86 12.77
CA PHE A 4 37.03 15.53 12.93
C PHE A 4 37.59 14.85 14.17
N ALA A 5 36.72 14.18 14.92
CA ALA A 5 37.08 13.31 16.02
C ALA A 5 36.89 11.84 15.63
N ILE A 6 37.84 11.00 16.03
CA ILE A 6 37.75 9.54 15.86
C ILE A 6 36.52 9.02 16.60
N ASN A 7 35.83 8.05 16.00
CA ASN A 7 34.57 7.45 16.48
C ASN A 7 33.36 8.40 16.52
N GLN A 8 33.40 9.53 15.81
CA GLN A 8 32.23 10.38 15.61
C GLN A 8 31.64 10.27 14.20
N PHE A 9 30.33 10.49 14.11
CA PHE A 9 29.57 10.46 12.86
C PHE A 9 29.37 11.86 12.30
N TYR A 10 29.54 12.00 10.98
CA TYR A 10 29.35 13.26 10.25
C TYR A 10 28.57 12.99 8.95
N ASP A 11 27.77 13.97 8.54
CA ASP A 11 27.02 13.91 7.29
C ASP A 11 27.77 14.68 6.20
N PHE A 12 28.05 14.01 5.09
CA PHE A 12 28.74 14.57 3.93
C PHE A 12 27.78 14.68 2.75
N ASP A 13 27.96 15.69 1.90
CA ASP A 13 27.29 15.76 0.59
C ASP A 13 28.00 14.85 -0.42
N SER A 14 27.26 14.05 -1.17
CA SER A 14 27.84 13.27 -2.27
C SER A 14 28.22 14.18 -3.43
N ALA A 15 29.45 14.03 -3.92
CA ALA A 15 30.00 14.77 -5.06
C ALA A 15 30.12 13.92 -6.34
N GLY A 16 29.98 12.60 -6.25
CA GLY A 16 30.07 11.68 -7.38
C GLY A 16 30.74 10.36 -7.02
N LEU A 17 30.80 9.46 -8.01
CA LEU A 17 31.53 8.19 -7.94
C LEU A 17 32.78 8.29 -8.82
N GLU A 18 33.88 7.70 -8.36
CA GLU A 18 35.11 7.58 -9.14
C GLU A 18 35.71 6.19 -8.93
N GLU A 19 36.24 5.60 -9.99
CA GLU A 19 36.93 4.31 -9.97
C GLU A 19 38.44 4.54 -9.96
N GLU A 20 39.15 3.90 -9.03
CA GLU A 20 40.61 3.90 -9.01
C GLU A 20 41.18 2.77 -9.86
N ASP A 21 42.46 2.88 -10.27
CA ASP A 21 43.19 1.88 -11.08
C ASP A 21 43.17 0.46 -10.50
N ASN A 22 42.91 0.32 -9.19
CA ASN A 22 42.81 -0.95 -8.49
C ASN A 22 41.40 -1.59 -8.56
N GLY A 23 40.47 -0.98 -9.31
CA GLY A 23 39.07 -1.41 -9.48
C GLY A 23 38.15 -1.10 -8.29
N ASN A 24 38.63 -0.40 -7.26
CA ASN A 24 37.76 0.07 -6.19
C ASN A 24 37.06 1.36 -6.61
N VAL A 25 35.75 1.40 -6.39
CA VAL A 25 34.94 2.60 -6.60
C VAL A 25 34.75 3.32 -5.27
N PHE A 26 34.97 4.63 -5.27
CA PHE A 26 34.79 5.51 -4.12
C PHE A 26 33.72 6.55 -4.41
N ILE A 27 32.97 6.89 -3.36
CA ILE A 27 32.07 8.04 -3.34
C ILE A 27 32.87 9.23 -2.85
N TYR A 28 32.96 10.26 -3.67
CA TYR A 28 33.57 11.53 -3.29
C TYR A 28 32.58 12.37 -2.50
N LEU A 29 33.09 13.05 -1.49
CA LEU A 29 32.29 13.68 -0.45
C LEU A 29 32.68 15.13 -0.28
N LYS A 30 31.69 15.96 0.11
CA LYS A 30 31.90 17.33 0.56
C LYS A 30 31.47 17.49 2.01
N TYR A 31 32.27 18.18 2.80
CA TYR A 31 31.92 18.60 4.15
C TYR A 31 31.79 20.12 4.17
N ASN A 32 30.62 20.63 4.54
CA ASN A 32 30.30 22.07 4.49
C ASN A 32 30.55 22.72 3.12
N GLY A 33 30.34 21.97 2.03
CA GLY A 33 30.52 22.42 0.65
C GLY A 33 31.95 22.29 0.10
N GLU A 34 32.91 21.93 0.95
CA GLU A 34 34.33 21.75 0.59
C GLU A 34 34.66 20.26 0.44
N ASN A 35 35.52 19.92 -0.52
CA ASN A 35 35.97 18.54 -0.73
C ASN A 35 37.18 18.19 0.16
N THR A 36 37.84 19.21 0.71
CA THR A 36 39.05 19.08 1.54
C THR A 36 38.92 19.94 2.80
N LEU A 37 39.89 19.83 3.72
CA LEU A 37 39.95 20.73 4.87
C LEU A 37 40.48 22.12 4.45
N PRO A 38 40.01 23.22 5.08
CA PRO A 38 40.54 24.55 4.81
C PRO A 38 42.06 24.59 5.01
N GLY A 39 42.79 24.98 3.96
CA GLY A 39 44.26 25.02 3.93
C GLY A 39 44.94 23.79 3.34
N PHE A 40 44.20 22.76 2.90
CA PHE A 40 44.76 21.49 2.44
C PHE A 40 44.26 21.13 1.01
N PRO A 41 45.09 21.26 -0.04
CA PRO A 41 44.61 21.14 -1.43
C PRO A 41 44.66 19.74 -2.05
N HIS A 42 45.37 18.77 -1.43
CA HIS A 42 45.76 17.54 -2.13
C HIS A 42 44.97 16.26 -1.76
N PHE A 43 44.06 16.30 -0.78
CA PHE A 43 43.30 15.11 -0.35
C PHE A 43 41.81 15.41 -0.19
N SER A 44 41.00 14.73 -1.01
CA SER A 44 39.54 14.85 -0.98
C SER A 44 38.90 13.82 -0.05
N PHE A 45 37.82 14.21 0.62
CA PHE A 45 37.00 13.29 1.40
C PHE A 45 36.38 12.23 0.47
N ARG A 46 36.52 10.96 0.84
CA ARG A 46 35.94 9.86 0.09
C ARG A 46 35.63 8.68 0.99
N VAL A 47 34.68 7.85 0.56
CA VAL A 47 34.32 6.60 1.23
C VAL A 47 34.09 5.50 0.19
N LYS A 48 34.41 4.25 0.52
CA LYS A 48 34.23 3.13 -0.42
C LYS A 48 32.75 2.98 -0.80
N ALA A 49 32.46 2.85 -2.09
CA ALA A 49 31.13 2.57 -2.61
C ALA A 49 30.81 1.08 -2.53
N TYR A 50 29.56 0.74 -2.23
CA TYR A 50 29.06 -0.64 -2.33
C TYR A 50 28.54 -0.95 -3.74
N PRO A 51 28.61 -2.21 -4.21
CA PRO A 51 28.05 -2.63 -5.50
C PRO A 51 26.66 -2.08 -5.83
N CYS A 52 25.76 -2.07 -4.86
CA CYS A 52 24.40 -1.54 -5.03
C CYS A 52 24.35 -0.02 -5.27
N GLN A 53 25.33 0.73 -4.75
CA GLN A 53 25.48 2.17 -4.96
C GLN A 53 26.12 2.46 -6.32
N ILE A 54 27.04 1.60 -6.78
CA ILE A 54 27.67 1.70 -8.10
C ILE A 54 26.64 1.50 -9.22
N ALA A 55 25.75 0.51 -9.06
CA ALA A 55 24.68 0.22 -10.00
C ALA A 55 23.46 1.16 -9.86
N MET A 56 23.50 2.13 -8.94
CA MET A 56 22.37 2.99 -8.64
C MET A 56 22.27 4.13 -9.66
N PRO A 57 21.08 4.41 -10.23
CA PRO A 57 20.94 5.55 -11.14
C PRO A 57 21.18 6.87 -10.40
N PRO A 58 21.78 7.90 -11.04
CA PRO A 58 22.19 9.14 -10.39
C PRO A 58 21.08 9.86 -9.63
N GLU A 59 19.84 9.78 -10.11
CA GLU A 59 18.68 10.42 -9.49
C GLU A 59 18.25 9.74 -8.17
N ARG A 60 18.68 8.49 -7.96
CA ARG A 60 18.42 7.71 -6.74
C ARG A 60 19.61 7.68 -5.78
N PHE A 61 20.75 8.21 -6.18
CA PHE A 61 21.95 8.18 -5.36
C PHE A 61 21.80 9.10 -4.12
N PRO A 62 22.18 8.66 -2.91
CA PRO A 62 22.01 9.46 -1.71
C PRO A 62 22.78 10.79 -1.80
N LYS A 63 22.06 11.92 -1.72
CA LYS A 63 22.68 13.26 -1.70
C LYS A 63 23.51 13.50 -0.43
N LYS A 64 23.10 12.89 0.68
CA LYS A 64 23.82 12.92 1.96
C LYS A 64 24.28 11.52 2.32
N ILE A 65 25.54 11.39 2.71
CA ILE A 65 26.14 10.14 3.18
C ILE A 65 26.65 10.34 4.59
N ARG A 66 26.14 9.52 5.51
CA ARG A 66 26.58 9.51 6.89
C ARG A 66 27.79 8.62 7.04
N CYS A 67 28.88 9.16 7.56
CA CYS A 67 30.14 8.45 7.73
C CYS A 67 30.64 8.51 9.18
N LEU A 68 31.18 7.39 9.66
CA LEU A 68 32.00 7.31 10.86
C LEU A 68 33.45 7.65 10.51
N VAL A 69 34.08 8.51 11.31
CA VAL A 69 35.53 8.73 11.26
C VAL A 69 36.21 7.60 12.02
N LYS A 70 36.71 6.61 11.31
CA LYS A 70 37.33 5.41 11.91
C LYS A 70 38.74 5.69 12.42
N ASP A 71 39.46 6.58 11.75
CA ASP A 71 40.84 6.91 12.06
C ASP A 71 41.21 8.27 11.46
N LEU A 72 42.36 8.82 11.85
CA LEU A 72 42.98 9.99 11.26
C LEU A 72 44.31 9.57 10.63
N ILE A 73 44.35 9.54 9.29
CA ILE A 73 45.53 9.07 8.54
C ILE A 73 46.44 10.28 8.28
N PRO A 74 47.75 10.17 8.56
CA PRO A 74 48.71 11.20 8.18
C PRO A 74 48.84 11.29 6.65
N ASN A 75 49.04 12.50 6.11
CA ASN A 75 49.35 12.67 4.71
C ASN A 75 50.71 12.03 4.40
N ARG A 76 50.81 11.34 3.25
CA ARG A 76 52.08 10.75 2.77
C ARG A 76 53.13 11.81 2.43
N LEU A 77 52.71 13.04 2.10
CA LEU A 77 53.58 14.15 1.73
C LEU A 77 53.93 15.03 2.94
N ASP A 78 53.10 15.04 3.98
CA ASP A 78 53.31 15.82 5.21
C ASP A 78 52.72 15.07 6.41
N GLN A 79 53.59 14.60 7.31
CA GLN A 79 53.20 13.75 8.45
C GLN A 79 52.42 14.53 9.53
N ASP A 80 52.45 15.86 9.51
CA ASP A 80 51.69 16.71 10.44
C ASP A 80 50.23 16.92 9.97
N GLU A 81 49.89 16.57 8.73
CA GLU A 81 48.52 16.68 8.20
C GLU A 81 47.71 15.40 8.44
N GLN A 82 46.52 15.52 9.01
CA GLN A 82 45.66 14.38 9.35
C GLN A 82 44.31 14.43 8.62
N PHE A 83 43.95 13.33 7.94
CA PHE A 83 42.70 13.20 7.18
C PHE A 83 41.80 12.09 7.73
N PRO A 84 40.46 12.30 7.75
CA PRO A 84 39.55 11.30 8.28
C PRO A 84 39.47 10.08 7.36
N LYS A 85 39.74 8.91 7.92
CA LYS A 85 39.41 7.62 7.31
C LYS A 85 37.93 7.34 7.51
N LEU A 86 37.15 7.52 6.46
CA LEU A 86 35.69 7.40 6.50
C LEU A 86 35.22 5.97 6.25
N VAL A 87 34.19 5.55 6.98
CA VAL A 87 33.40 4.35 6.72
C VAL A 87 31.92 4.73 6.79
N GLN A 88 31.09 4.25 5.88
CA GLN A 88 29.66 4.56 5.89
C GLN A 88 29.02 4.05 7.19
N ASP A 89 28.13 4.85 7.80
CA ASP A 89 27.38 4.45 8.98
C ASP A 89 26.46 3.28 8.64
N ARG A 90 26.72 2.12 9.26
CA ARG A 90 25.92 0.92 9.05
C ARG A 90 24.47 1.11 9.49
N ALA A 91 24.22 1.86 10.56
CA ALA A 91 22.85 2.09 11.04
C ALA A 91 22.03 2.93 10.07
N TRP A 92 22.69 3.80 9.31
CA TRP A 92 22.10 4.55 8.22
C TRP A 92 21.99 3.73 6.93
N LEU A 93 23.01 2.92 6.61
CA LEU A 93 23.13 2.18 5.36
C LEU A 93 22.18 0.97 5.28
N LEU A 94 22.12 0.16 6.33
CA LEU A 94 21.40 -1.12 6.28
C LEU A 94 19.90 -0.95 5.93
N PRO A 95 19.15 0.01 6.50
CA PRO A 95 17.75 0.24 6.13
C PRO A 95 17.52 0.69 4.69
N LEU A 96 18.55 1.18 3.99
CA LEU A 96 18.45 1.57 2.57
C LEU A 96 18.52 0.36 1.62
N ILE A 97 19.01 -0.77 2.11
CA ILE A 97 19.39 -1.93 1.29
C ILE A 97 18.57 -3.16 1.68
N TYR A 98 18.40 -3.37 2.97
CA TYR A 98 17.71 -4.51 3.53
C TYR A 98 16.28 -4.17 3.89
N VAL A 99 15.38 -5.09 3.60
CA VAL A 99 13.98 -5.03 4.00
C VAL A 99 13.69 -6.25 4.87
N PRO A 100 13.21 -6.08 6.11
CA PRO A 100 12.77 -7.20 6.94
C PRO A 100 11.76 -8.11 6.19
N GLY A 101 11.88 -9.42 6.35
CA GLY A 101 11.09 -10.45 5.68
C GLY A 101 11.49 -10.77 4.24
N PHE A 102 12.50 -10.11 3.68
CA PHE A 102 13.08 -10.48 2.38
C PHE A 102 14.26 -11.45 2.55
N THR A 103 14.37 -12.35 1.58
CA THR A 103 15.50 -13.29 1.48
C THR A 103 16.60 -12.66 0.64
N TYR A 104 17.82 -12.78 1.12
CA TYR A 104 19.04 -12.34 0.43
C TYR A 104 20.03 -13.49 0.39
N GLU A 105 20.89 -13.47 -0.62
CA GLU A 105 21.94 -14.47 -0.82
C GLU A 105 23.24 -14.01 -0.17
N PHE A 106 23.78 -14.83 0.71
CA PHE A 106 25.01 -14.57 1.44
C PHE A 106 26.05 -15.64 1.15
N ALA A 107 27.31 -15.23 1.02
CA ALA A 107 28.45 -16.14 0.98
C ALA A 107 29.19 -16.12 2.32
N VAL A 108 29.58 -17.28 2.83
CA VAL A 108 30.43 -17.39 4.02
C VAL A 108 31.87 -17.00 3.65
N ILE A 109 32.37 -15.91 4.23
CA ILE A 109 33.72 -15.37 3.92
C ILE A 109 34.71 -15.48 5.08
N GLY A 110 34.23 -15.85 6.27
CA GLY A 110 35.08 -15.97 7.46
C GLY A 110 34.40 -16.74 8.59
N LYS A 111 35.21 -17.21 9.53
CA LYS A 111 34.79 -17.74 10.84
C LYS A 111 35.74 -17.17 11.89
N ASP A 112 35.20 -16.62 12.97
CA ASP A 112 36.00 -16.06 14.05
C ASP A 112 36.40 -17.14 15.08
N SER A 113 37.26 -16.76 16.03
CA SER A 113 37.76 -17.68 17.07
C SER A 113 36.67 -18.17 18.04
N THR A 114 35.51 -17.51 18.06
CA THR A 114 34.33 -17.91 18.86
C THR A 114 33.40 -18.85 18.11
N GLY A 115 33.71 -19.15 16.85
CA GLY A 115 32.94 -20.04 15.99
C GLY A 115 31.83 -19.35 15.20
N LYS A 116 31.69 -18.02 15.29
CA LYS A 116 30.69 -17.27 14.52
C LYS A 116 31.19 -16.96 13.11
N TYR A 117 30.26 -16.90 12.17
CA TYR A 117 30.55 -16.73 10.76
C TYR A 117 30.45 -15.25 10.32
N THR A 118 31.31 -14.87 9.39
CA THR A 118 31.19 -13.62 8.64
C THR A 118 30.58 -13.94 7.28
N LEU A 119 29.47 -13.28 6.99
CA LEU A 119 28.70 -13.43 5.76
C LEU A 119 28.87 -12.21 4.89
N LYS A 120 28.91 -12.39 3.57
CA LYS A 120 28.90 -11.29 2.60
C LYS A 120 27.68 -11.41 1.71
N ASP A 121 26.85 -10.37 1.68
CA ASP A 121 25.75 -10.26 0.72
C ASP A 121 26.33 -10.26 -0.70
N ILE A 122 25.92 -11.23 -1.52
CA ILE A 122 26.46 -11.44 -2.86
C ILE A 122 26.10 -10.28 -3.79
N ALA A 123 24.88 -9.75 -3.68
CA ALA A 123 24.38 -8.71 -4.57
C ALA A 123 24.87 -7.31 -4.15
N ASN A 124 24.80 -7.02 -2.84
CA ASN A 124 25.10 -5.68 -2.33
C ASN A 124 26.54 -5.53 -1.84
N GLY A 125 27.27 -6.65 -1.67
CA GLY A 125 28.68 -6.66 -1.26
C GLY A 125 28.93 -6.28 0.20
N ILE A 126 27.89 -6.26 1.03
CA ILE A 126 27.97 -5.85 2.44
C ILE A 126 28.29 -7.05 3.31
N GLU A 127 29.27 -6.87 4.19
CA GLU A 127 29.67 -7.87 5.17
C GLU A 127 28.83 -7.77 6.45
N HIS A 128 28.47 -8.91 7.00
CA HIS A 128 27.71 -9.10 8.23
C HIS A 128 28.48 -10.06 9.13
N TYR A 129 28.72 -9.62 10.36
CA TYR A 129 29.57 -10.32 11.32
C TYR A 129 28.70 -11.02 12.37
N ASN A 130 29.30 -11.97 13.09
CA ASN A 130 28.69 -12.67 14.22
C ASN A 130 27.45 -13.50 13.86
N HIS A 131 27.39 -14.08 12.65
CA HIS A 131 26.30 -15.00 12.30
C HIS A 131 26.50 -16.35 12.99
N GLU A 132 25.46 -16.84 13.63
CA GLU A 132 25.42 -18.16 14.25
C GLU A 132 24.60 -19.09 13.36
N SER A 133 25.14 -20.27 13.04
CA SER A 133 24.40 -21.33 12.35
C SER A 133 24.38 -22.58 13.22
N ALA A 134 23.28 -23.31 13.16
CA ALA A 134 23.12 -24.59 13.83
C ALA A 134 23.93 -25.71 13.17
N THR A 135 24.36 -25.50 11.92
CA THR A 135 25.16 -26.45 11.14
C THR A 135 26.54 -25.90 10.87
N GLU A 136 27.52 -26.79 10.68
CA GLU A 136 28.87 -26.37 10.36
C GLU A 136 28.97 -25.93 8.89
N LEU A 137 29.24 -24.64 8.69
CA LEU A 137 29.41 -24.02 7.38
C LEU A 137 30.88 -23.93 7.00
N ARG A 138 31.17 -24.01 5.69
CA ARG A 138 32.50 -23.87 5.08
C ARG A 138 32.65 -22.52 4.39
N LEU A 139 33.90 -22.07 4.25
CA LEU A 139 34.23 -20.88 3.47
C LEU A 139 33.78 -21.07 2.01
N GLY A 140 33.04 -20.10 1.49
CA GLY A 140 32.47 -20.12 0.15
C GLY A 140 31.04 -20.68 0.06
N ASP A 141 30.51 -21.26 1.14
CA ASP A 141 29.11 -21.73 1.17
C ASP A 141 28.15 -20.56 0.93
N LYS A 142 27.08 -20.85 0.19
CA LYS A 142 26.01 -19.88 -0.11
C LYS A 142 24.78 -20.19 0.70
N LEU A 143 24.19 -19.15 1.28
CA LEU A 143 23.05 -19.22 2.17
C LEU A 143 21.97 -18.25 1.69
N SER A 144 20.75 -18.75 1.56
CA SER A 144 19.56 -17.93 1.36
C SER A 144 18.97 -17.61 2.73
N LEU A 145 19.25 -16.42 3.26
CA LEU A 145 18.82 -16.02 4.62
C LEU A 145 17.75 -14.93 4.56
N VAL A 146 16.76 -15.02 5.44
CA VAL A 146 15.74 -14.00 5.62
C VAL A 146 16.25 -12.95 6.61
N VAL A 147 16.14 -11.68 6.25
CA VAL A 147 16.36 -10.58 7.20
C VAL A 147 15.16 -10.52 8.14
N GLN A 148 15.31 -10.93 9.39
CA GLN A 148 14.23 -10.85 10.37
C GLN A 148 14.02 -9.42 10.87
N ASP A 149 15.10 -8.70 11.13
CA ASP A 149 15.09 -7.36 11.74
C ASP A 149 16.39 -6.60 11.46
N ILE A 150 16.35 -5.27 11.51
CA ILE A 150 17.51 -4.37 11.35
C ILE A 150 17.72 -3.62 12.65
N ARG A 151 18.73 -4.03 13.43
CA ARG A 151 19.02 -3.47 14.75
C ARG A 151 20.28 -2.63 14.69
N LYS A 152 20.12 -1.32 14.59
CA LYS A 152 21.24 -0.38 14.46
C LYS A 152 22.18 -0.84 13.31
N SER A 153 23.39 -1.27 13.63
CA SER A 153 24.45 -1.64 12.70
C SER A 153 24.50 -3.11 12.29
N TYR A 154 23.55 -3.95 12.76
CA TYR A 154 23.53 -5.39 12.47
C TYR A 154 22.15 -5.88 11.99
N LEU A 155 22.18 -6.94 11.18
CA LEU A 155 20.98 -7.67 10.74
C LEU A 155 20.76 -8.86 11.67
N THR A 156 19.48 -9.13 11.95
CA THR A 156 19.09 -10.43 12.49
C THR A 156 18.72 -11.30 11.29
N LEU A 157 19.45 -12.40 11.08
CA LEU A 157 19.28 -13.29 9.94
C LEU A 157 18.77 -14.65 10.41
N VAL A 158 17.86 -15.24 9.65
CA VAL A 158 17.31 -16.57 9.93
C VAL A 158 17.27 -17.41 8.66
N GLU A 159 17.63 -18.69 8.77
CA GLU A 159 17.65 -19.64 7.66
C GLU A 159 16.24 -20.00 7.17
N ASN A 160 15.25 -20.00 8.09
CA ASN A 160 13.88 -20.40 7.79
C ASN A 160 12.90 -19.23 7.93
N ARG A 161 12.20 -18.90 6.84
CA ARG A 161 11.14 -17.87 6.79
C ARG A 161 10.01 -18.15 7.79
N HIS A 162 9.62 -19.41 7.99
CA HIS A 162 8.62 -19.80 8.96
C HIS A 162 9.04 -19.44 10.38
N ALA A 163 10.29 -19.76 10.75
CA ALA A 163 10.83 -19.36 12.06
C ALA A 163 10.86 -17.83 12.22
N ALA A 164 11.16 -17.08 11.15
CA ALA A 164 11.10 -15.61 11.13
C ALA A 164 9.68 -15.10 11.48
N ILE A 165 8.67 -15.68 10.84
CA ILE A 165 7.25 -15.31 11.01
C ILE A 165 6.72 -15.73 12.38
N VAL A 166 7.09 -16.91 12.89
CA VAL A 166 6.74 -17.35 14.24
C VAL A 166 7.36 -16.41 15.28
N GLY A 167 8.63 -16.05 15.13
CA GLY A 167 9.31 -15.08 16.00
C GLY A 167 8.72 -13.67 15.91
N ALA A 168 8.08 -13.33 14.79
CA ALA A 168 7.37 -12.06 14.59
C ALA A 168 6.05 -11.97 15.39
N ASN A 169 5.58 -13.09 15.98
CA ASN A 169 4.41 -13.18 16.85
C ASN A 169 3.10 -12.75 16.18
N PHE A 170 2.90 -13.15 14.94
CA PHE A 170 1.61 -13.08 14.26
C PHE A 170 0.62 -14.08 14.87
N LYS A 171 -0.63 -13.66 15.10
CA LYS A 171 -1.66 -14.52 15.68
C LYS A 171 -2.73 -14.85 14.65
N VAL A 172 -2.99 -16.15 14.49
CA VAL A 172 -4.11 -16.66 13.69
C VAL A 172 -5.44 -16.15 14.26
N GLY A 173 -6.35 -15.75 13.38
CA GLY A 173 -7.64 -15.13 13.71
C GLY A 173 -7.56 -13.64 14.08
N GLN A 174 -6.36 -13.07 14.17
CA GLN A 174 -6.19 -11.65 14.46
C GLN A 174 -6.09 -10.82 13.17
N LYS A 175 -6.63 -9.60 13.25
CA LYS A 175 -6.65 -8.63 12.16
C LYS A 175 -5.43 -7.73 12.24
N TYR A 176 -4.76 -7.56 11.11
CA TYR A 176 -3.60 -6.69 10.95
C TYR A 176 -3.80 -5.77 9.76
N ASP A 177 -3.23 -4.58 9.86
CA ASP A 177 -3.23 -3.60 8.77
C ASP A 177 -1.99 -3.81 7.91
N PHE A 178 -2.20 -4.30 6.69
CA PHE A 178 -1.15 -4.50 5.71
C PHE A 178 -1.11 -3.34 4.72
N THR A 179 0.09 -2.88 4.38
CA THR A 179 0.30 -1.90 3.31
C THR A 179 0.34 -2.61 1.98
N ILE A 180 -0.48 -2.19 1.02
CA ILE A 180 -0.43 -2.71 -0.36
C ILE A 180 0.77 -2.05 -1.05
N ARG A 181 1.76 -2.86 -1.44
CA ARG A 181 2.98 -2.42 -2.12
C ARG A 181 2.84 -2.42 -3.63
N LYS A 182 2.32 -3.52 -4.21
CA LYS A 182 2.21 -3.73 -5.67
C LYS A 182 1.02 -4.63 -5.95
N VAL A 183 0.43 -4.49 -7.13
CA VAL A 183 -0.40 -5.53 -7.75
C VAL A 183 0.47 -6.22 -8.79
N LYS A 184 0.57 -7.54 -8.73
CA LYS A 184 1.37 -8.32 -9.68
C LYS A 184 0.55 -9.51 -10.19
N PRO A 185 0.71 -9.88 -11.47
CA PRO A 185 0.31 -11.20 -11.93
C PRO A 185 1.32 -12.25 -11.44
N ASP A 186 0.85 -13.46 -11.17
CA ASP A 186 1.71 -14.63 -11.04
C ASP A 186 1.96 -15.30 -12.41
N GLU A 187 2.64 -16.44 -12.41
CA GLU A 187 2.98 -17.21 -13.63
C GLU A 187 1.72 -17.68 -14.40
N ASN A 188 0.58 -17.79 -13.71
CA ASN A 188 -0.71 -18.14 -14.29
C ASN A 188 -1.57 -16.90 -14.60
N ASN A 189 -0.97 -15.71 -14.60
CA ASN A 189 -1.61 -14.41 -14.82
C ASN A 189 -2.69 -14.05 -13.78
N ARG A 190 -2.69 -14.70 -12.61
CA ARG A 190 -3.61 -14.37 -11.52
C ARG A 190 -3.09 -13.17 -10.75
N GLN A 191 -3.93 -12.16 -10.56
CA GLN A 191 -3.54 -10.96 -9.83
C GLN A 191 -3.47 -11.20 -8.31
N TYR A 192 -2.39 -10.75 -7.69
CA TYR A 192 -2.24 -10.69 -6.24
C TYR A 192 -1.71 -9.32 -5.80
N LEU A 193 -2.12 -8.92 -4.60
CA LEU A 193 -1.54 -7.81 -3.86
C LEU A 193 -0.27 -8.30 -3.17
N GLN A 194 0.85 -7.64 -3.43
CA GLN A 194 2.03 -7.72 -2.58
C GLN A 194 1.80 -6.81 -1.38
N LEU A 195 1.67 -7.39 -0.20
CA LEU A 195 1.35 -6.73 1.06
C LEU A 195 2.58 -6.64 1.95
N VAL A 196 2.66 -5.67 2.85
CA VAL A 196 3.70 -5.57 3.89
C VAL A 196 3.07 -5.20 5.23
N ASP A 197 3.39 -5.95 6.30
CA ASP A 197 2.99 -5.57 7.65
C ASP A 197 3.64 -4.23 8.05
N LYS A 198 2.82 -3.28 8.50
CA LYS A 198 3.26 -1.92 8.88
C LYS A 198 4.26 -1.91 10.03
N THR A 199 4.20 -2.92 10.90
CA THR A 199 5.03 -2.96 12.11
C THR A 199 6.30 -3.78 11.97
N ARG A 200 6.27 -4.86 11.19
CA ARG A 200 7.35 -5.87 11.15
C ARG A 200 8.02 -6.01 9.78
N GLY A 201 7.49 -5.35 8.75
CA GLY A 201 8.12 -5.28 7.43
C GLY A 201 8.00 -6.53 6.56
N PHE A 202 7.49 -7.65 7.09
CA PHE A 202 7.27 -8.87 6.32
C PHE A 202 6.31 -8.65 5.16
N TRP A 203 6.72 -9.12 3.98
CA TRP A 203 5.88 -9.06 2.80
C TRP A 203 5.12 -10.36 2.54
N HIS A 204 3.90 -10.24 2.05
CA HIS A 204 2.99 -11.36 1.79
C HIS A 204 2.29 -11.20 0.45
N ARG A 205 1.77 -12.30 -0.11
CA ARG A 205 0.88 -12.27 -1.27
C ARG A 205 -0.55 -12.42 -0.79
N PHE A 206 -1.45 -11.61 -1.31
CA PHE A 206 -2.88 -11.75 -1.11
C PHE A 206 -3.57 -11.76 -2.47
N TYR A 207 -4.08 -12.92 -2.85
CA TYR A 207 -4.75 -13.08 -4.14
C TYR A 207 -6.14 -12.46 -4.07
N LEU A 208 -6.45 -11.60 -5.04
CA LEU A 208 -7.80 -11.08 -5.20
C LEU A 208 -8.72 -12.22 -5.68
N GLU A 209 -9.97 -12.20 -5.24
CA GLU A 209 -10.97 -13.13 -5.77
C GLU A 209 -11.29 -12.77 -7.23
N ASN A 210 -11.76 -13.74 -8.02
CA ASN A 210 -12.21 -13.47 -9.37
C ASN A 210 -13.35 -12.43 -9.28
N ASP A 211 -13.15 -11.26 -9.87
CA ASP A 211 -14.01 -10.05 -9.84
C ASP A 211 -13.66 -8.99 -8.78
N ASP A 212 -12.77 -9.28 -7.83
CA ASP A 212 -12.26 -8.24 -6.92
C ASP A 212 -11.25 -7.37 -7.66
N ALA A 213 -11.63 -6.10 -7.87
CA ALA A 213 -10.65 -5.09 -8.21
C ALA A 213 -9.73 -4.86 -7.00
N ALA A 214 -8.45 -4.59 -7.27
CA ALA A 214 -7.53 -4.18 -6.21
C ALA A 214 -8.15 -3.00 -5.42
N PRO A 215 -8.18 -3.04 -4.08
CA PRO A 215 -8.78 -1.98 -3.29
C PRO A 215 -8.13 -0.63 -3.63
N ASN A 216 -8.94 0.41 -3.82
CA ASN A 216 -8.46 1.78 -4.03
C ASN A 216 -8.02 2.43 -2.70
N THR A 217 -7.23 1.70 -1.92
CA THR A 217 -6.74 2.05 -0.57
C THR A 217 -5.30 1.57 -0.42
N ASP A 218 -4.44 2.36 0.23
CA ASP A 218 -3.01 2.02 0.39
C ASP A 218 -2.74 0.94 1.45
N SER A 219 -3.73 0.65 2.28
CA SER A 219 -3.67 -0.43 3.25
C SER A 219 -4.96 -1.19 3.30
N ILE A 220 -4.83 -2.50 3.49
CA ILE A 220 -5.93 -3.44 3.60
C ILE A 220 -5.85 -4.08 4.98
N ARG A 221 -6.96 -4.02 5.72
CA ARG A 221 -7.08 -4.75 6.98
C ARG A 221 -7.45 -6.17 6.65
N LEU A 222 -6.57 -7.11 6.94
CA LEU A 222 -6.78 -8.53 6.70
C LEU A 222 -6.63 -9.32 7.98
N GLU A 223 -7.37 -10.41 8.05
CA GLU A 223 -7.27 -11.40 9.10
C GLU A 223 -6.26 -12.47 8.69
N ILE A 224 -5.43 -12.91 9.63
CA ILE A 224 -4.54 -14.05 9.40
C ILE A 224 -5.38 -15.31 9.57
N GLY A 225 -5.73 -15.95 8.46
CA GLY A 225 -6.37 -17.26 8.52
C GLY A 225 -5.38 -18.35 8.93
N GLU A 226 -4.12 -18.25 8.48
CA GLU A 226 -3.07 -19.21 8.81
C GLU A 226 -1.64 -18.69 8.57
N ILE A 227 -0.65 -19.33 9.20
CA ILE A 227 0.78 -19.25 8.88
C ILE A 227 1.23 -20.58 8.25
N THR A 228 1.67 -20.57 6.99
CA THR A 228 2.10 -21.79 6.29
C THR A 228 3.46 -22.31 6.79
N PRO A 229 3.76 -23.61 6.64
CA PRO A 229 5.08 -24.18 6.97
C PRO A 229 6.26 -23.51 6.25
N GLU A 230 6.02 -22.88 5.10
CA GLU A 230 7.01 -22.14 4.30
C GLU A 230 7.16 -20.68 4.77
N GLY A 231 6.38 -20.23 5.75
CA GLY A 231 6.45 -18.87 6.32
C GLY A 231 5.67 -17.82 5.52
N TRP A 232 4.52 -18.20 4.96
CA TRP A 232 3.56 -17.24 4.39
C TRP A 232 2.37 -17.03 5.32
N LEU A 233 1.82 -15.82 5.34
CA LEU A 233 0.53 -15.56 5.95
C LEU A 233 -0.54 -15.84 4.91
N CYS A 234 -1.45 -16.77 5.20
CA CYS A 234 -2.70 -16.92 4.48
C CYS A 234 -3.65 -15.83 4.97
N LEU A 235 -3.81 -14.79 4.17
CA LEU A 235 -4.58 -13.61 4.52
C LEU A 235 -5.99 -13.70 3.94
N GLN A 236 -6.98 -13.21 4.68
CA GLN A 236 -8.38 -13.18 4.27
C GLN A 236 -9.04 -11.87 4.70
N TYR A 237 -10.16 -11.50 4.08
CA TYR A 237 -10.91 -10.33 4.53
C TYR A 237 -11.45 -10.55 5.96
N PRO A 238 -11.60 -9.50 6.77
CA PRO A 238 -12.18 -9.63 8.10
C PRO A 238 -13.61 -10.17 8.03
N GLY A 239 -13.87 -11.32 8.65
CA GLY A 239 -15.21 -11.93 8.65
C GLY A 239 -15.58 -12.71 7.39
N THR A 240 -14.70 -12.83 6.39
CA THR A 240 -14.74 -14.01 5.51
C THR A 240 -14.37 -15.20 6.39
N ARG A 241 -15.26 -16.19 6.50
CA ARG A 241 -15.05 -17.37 7.33
C ARG A 241 -13.67 -17.96 6.97
N LEU A 242 -12.94 -18.45 7.98
CA LEU A 242 -11.76 -19.32 7.89
C LEU A 242 -11.90 -20.51 6.90
N SER A 243 -13.09 -20.69 6.33
CA SER A 243 -13.45 -21.65 5.31
C SER A 243 -12.70 -21.52 4.00
N ASP A 244 -12.24 -20.35 3.56
CA ASP A 244 -11.67 -20.24 2.20
C ASP A 244 -10.20 -20.72 2.12
N ILE A 245 -9.46 -20.61 3.22
CA ILE A 245 -8.13 -21.24 3.37
C ILE A 245 -8.27 -22.72 3.71
N GLN A 246 -9.33 -23.13 4.44
CA GLN A 246 -9.73 -24.53 4.49
C GLN A 246 -10.09 -25.06 3.10
N LYS A 247 -10.73 -24.29 2.20
CA LYS A 247 -11.02 -24.73 0.81
C LYS A 247 -9.75 -24.87 -0.04
N ILE A 248 -8.74 -24.02 0.15
CA ILE A 248 -7.44 -24.14 -0.53
C ILE A 248 -6.64 -25.31 0.05
N ARG A 249 -6.70 -25.54 1.36
CA ARG A 249 -6.10 -26.72 2.01
C ARG A 249 -6.89 -28.01 1.82
N GLN A 250 -8.17 -27.93 1.53
CA GLN A 250 -9.00 -29.06 1.12
C GLN A 250 -8.68 -29.52 -0.31
N ALA A 251 -7.84 -28.77 -1.04
CA ALA A 251 -7.19 -29.31 -2.22
C ALA A 251 -6.02 -30.25 -1.88
N GLU A 252 -5.48 -30.20 -0.65
CA GLU A 252 -4.47 -31.15 -0.13
C GLU A 252 -5.04 -32.11 0.94
N SER A 253 -6.21 -31.80 1.50
CA SER A 253 -6.96 -32.62 2.46
C SER A 253 -8.29 -33.03 1.85
N THR A 254 -8.53 -34.31 1.66
CA THR A 254 -9.70 -34.86 0.98
C THR A 254 -11.04 -34.69 1.71
N ASP A 255 -11.07 -33.99 2.86
CA ASP A 255 -12.27 -33.75 3.69
C ASP A 255 -12.73 -32.28 3.63
N PHE A 256 -13.79 -32.02 2.84
CA PHE A 256 -14.41 -30.71 2.67
C PHE A 256 -15.22 -30.21 3.89
N GLY A 257 -15.27 -30.97 4.99
CA GLY A 257 -16.08 -30.64 6.16
C GLY A 257 -17.57 -30.98 5.93
N ARG A 258 -18.49 -30.21 6.54
CA ARG A 258 -19.94 -30.47 6.42
C ARG A 258 -20.65 -29.38 5.63
N GLU A 259 -21.77 -29.74 5.00
CA GLU A 259 -22.68 -28.79 4.37
C GLU A 259 -23.21 -27.76 5.38
N ASP A 260 -23.38 -26.52 4.94
CA ASP A 260 -23.93 -25.44 5.74
C ASP A 260 -24.81 -24.49 4.89
N GLU A 261 -25.24 -23.38 5.49
CA GLU A 261 -26.07 -22.36 4.83
C GLU A 261 -25.45 -21.72 3.57
N ARG A 262 -24.13 -21.78 3.42
CA ARG A 262 -23.37 -21.21 2.30
C ARG A 262 -22.52 -22.26 1.56
N ARG A 263 -22.57 -23.53 1.95
CA ARG A 263 -21.81 -24.64 1.36
C ARG A 263 -22.71 -25.82 1.07
N GLU A 264 -22.68 -26.29 -0.17
CA GLU A 264 -23.43 -27.49 -0.60
C GLU A 264 -22.49 -28.44 -1.33
N PHE A 265 -22.68 -29.75 -1.17
CA PHE A 265 -21.95 -30.79 -1.87
C PHE A 265 -22.87 -31.58 -2.80
N LYS A 266 -22.38 -31.90 -3.99
CA LYS A 266 -23.04 -32.82 -4.91
C LYS A 266 -21.97 -33.66 -5.61
N SER A 267 -22.22 -34.96 -5.72
CA SER A 267 -21.25 -35.84 -6.37
C SER A 267 -21.22 -35.68 -7.89
N THR A 268 -22.27 -35.10 -8.50
CA THR A 268 -22.48 -35.12 -9.96
C THR A 268 -23.55 -34.11 -10.39
N ILE A 269 -23.47 -33.61 -11.63
CA ILE A 269 -24.58 -32.89 -12.29
C ILE A 269 -25.53 -33.81 -13.07
N VAL A 270 -25.14 -35.07 -13.28
CA VAL A 270 -25.79 -36.00 -14.19
C VAL A 270 -26.75 -36.92 -13.44
N PHE A 271 -26.27 -37.57 -12.37
CA PHE A 271 -27.02 -38.64 -11.73
C PHE A 271 -27.81 -38.14 -10.52
N PRO A 272 -29.15 -38.18 -10.56
CA PRO A 272 -29.95 -37.87 -9.38
C PRO A 272 -29.81 -38.96 -8.31
N PRO A 273 -30.12 -38.65 -7.03
CA PRO A 273 -30.14 -39.66 -5.96
C PRO A 273 -31.02 -40.86 -6.36
N ARG A 274 -30.59 -42.09 -6.04
CA ARG A 274 -31.34 -43.31 -6.37
C ARG A 274 -32.70 -43.32 -5.64
N ASP A 275 -33.77 -43.02 -6.38
CA ASP A 275 -35.15 -43.31 -5.94
C ASP A 275 -35.33 -44.83 -5.89
N LYS A 276 -35.56 -45.39 -4.69
CA LYS A 276 -35.77 -46.84 -4.53
C LYS A 276 -37.05 -47.34 -5.20
N ASN A 277 -37.99 -46.45 -5.55
CA ASN A 277 -39.27 -46.74 -6.22
C ASN A 277 -39.67 -45.60 -7.19
N PRO A 278 -39.08 -45.49 -8.40
CA PRO A 278 -39.47 -44.45 -9.34
C PRO A 278 -40.86 -44.78 -9.94
N PRO A 279 -41.82 -43.84 -9.95
CA PRO A 279 -43.11 -44.05 -10.61
C PRO A 279 -42.90 -44.28 -12.11
N ALA A 280 -43.73 -45.12 -12.75
CA ALA A 280 -43.55 -45.56 -14.14
C ALA A 280 -43.40 -44.40 -15.17
N ALA A 281 -43.96 -43.22 -14.87
CA ALA A 281 -43.83 -42.00 -15.68
C ALA A 281 -42.45 -41.30 -15.60
N SER A 282 -41.62 -41.60 -14.58
CA SER A 282 -40.26 -41.03 -14.44
C SER A 282 -39.22 -41.66 -15.39
N ARG A 283 -39.56 -42.73 -16.12
CA ARG A 283 -38.62 -43.38 -17.05
C ARG A 283 -38.27 -42.55 -18.29
N HIS A 284 -39.06 -41.51 -18.58
CA HIS A 284 -38.88 -40.64 -19.75
C HIS A 284 -38.30 -39.26 -19.42
N GLN A 285 -38.02 -38.96 -18.14
CA GLN A 285 -37.46 -37.67 -17.75
C GLN A 285 -35.92 -37.73 -17.82
N SER A 286 -35.28 -36.75 -18.48
CA SER A 286 -33.82 -36.72 -18.61
C SER A 286 -33.18 -36.79 -17.22
N ILE A 287 -32.13 -37.58 -17.05
CA ILE A 287 -31.37 -37.66 -15.78
C ILE A 287 -30.87 -36.27 -15.35
N PHE A 288 -30.58 -35.40 -16.33
CA PHE A 288 -30.24 -33.99 -16.15
C PHE A 288 -31.40 -33.13 -15.67
N ASP A 289 -32.66 -33.47 -15.93
CA ASP A 289 -33.80 -32.66 -15.49
C ASP A 289 -33.97 -32.70 -13.98
N LYS A 290 -33.80 -33.89 -13.38
CA LYS A 290 -33.86 -34.03 -11.93
C LYS A 290 -32.60 -33.47 -11.27
N GLN A 291 -31.42 -33.79 -11.80
CA GLN A 291 -30.16 -33.42 -11.17
C GLN A 291 -29.72 -31.99 -11.53
N LEU A 292 -29.32 -31.75 -12.78
CA LEU A 292 -28.84 -30.45 -13.23
C LEU A 292 -29.94 -29.37 -13.12
N ARG A 293 -31.07 -29.52 -13.83
CA ARG A 293 -32.13 -28.49 -13.82
C ARG A 293 -32.91 -28.45 -12.52
N GLY A 294 -33.00 -29.56 -11.79
CA GLY A 294 -33.84 -29.68 -10.60
C GLY A 294 -33.10 -29.39 -9.30
N THR A 295 -31.99 -30.07 -9.04
CA THR A 295 -31.20 -29.97 -7.81
C THR A 295 -30.18 -28.83 -7.91
N ILE A 296 -29.28 -28.87 -8.91
CA ILE A 296 -28.16 -27.94 -9.04
C ILE A 296 -28.66 -26.50 -9.24
N MET A 297 -29.56 -26.27 -10.21
CA MET A 297 -30.11 -24.92 -10.43
C MET A 297 -30.92 -24.39 -9.25
N ARG A 298 -31.60 -25.27 -8.50
CA ARG A 298 -32.34 -24.87 -7.30
C ARG A 298 -31.39 -24.42 -6.19
N THR A 299 -30.29 -25.13 -5.98
CA THR A 299 -29.24 -24.75 -5.04
C THR A 299 -28.66 -23.38 -5.42
N ILE A 300 -28.28 -23.18 -6.68
CA ILE A 300 -27.74 -21.91 -7.17
C ILE A 300 -28.74 -20.76 -6.95
N ALA A 301 -30.01 -20.94 -7.34
CA ALA A 301 -31.06 -19.95 -7.11
C ALA A 301 -31.24 -19.62 -5.62
N SER A 302 -31.17 -20.65 -4.75
CA SER A 302 -31.30 -20.45 -3.30
C SER A 302 -30.15 -19.64 -2.71
N PHE A 303 -28.92 -19.83 -3.19
CA PHE A 303 -27.76 -19.02 -2.78
C PHE A 303 -27.90 -17.58 -3.25
N MET A 304 -28.30 -17.35 -4.51
CA MET A 304 -28.54 -16.00 -5.06
C MET A 304 -29.63 -15.24 -4.31
N ASN A 305 -30.68 -15.93 -3.86
CA ASN A 305 -31.74 -15.32 -3.07
C ASN A 305 -31.40 -15.15 -1.59
N SER A 306 -30.26 -15.67 -1.16
CA SER A 306 -29.79 -15.59 0.22
C SER A 306 -28.50 -14.76 0.28
N GLN A 307 -27.49 -15.19 1.03
CA GLN A 307 -26.23 -14.45 1.23
C GLN A 307 -25.11 -14.89 0.27
N GLY A 308 -25.43 -15.60 -0.81
CA GLY A 308 -24.45 -16.29 -1.67
C GLY A 308 -23.97 -17.61 -1.08
N GLY A 309 -23.01 -18.27 -1.75
CA GLY A 309 -22.43 -19.53 -1.30
C GLY A 309 -21.56 -20.22 -2.35
N SER A 310 -21.00 -21.38 -1.99
CA SER A 310 -20.25 -22.28 -2.87
C SER A 310 -20.96 -23.64 -2.98
N LEU A 311 -21.16 -24.11 -4.20
CA LEU A 311 -21.56 -25.49 -4.49
C LEU A 311 -20.34 -26.26 -5.01
N PHE A 312 -19.97 -27.34 -4.32
CA PHE A 312 -18.90 -28.23 -4.76
C PHE A 312 -19.49 -29.45 -5.46
N ILE A 313 -18.99 -29.73 -6.65
CA ILE A 313 -19.45 -30.78 -7.55
C ILE A 313 -18.31 -31.78 -7.78
N GLY A 314 -18.59 -33.08 -7.71
CA GLY A 314 -17.56 -34.11 -7.62
C GLY A 314 -17.13 -34.36 -6.17
N VAL A 315 -18.00 -34.01 -5.21
CA VAL A 315 -17.80 -34.20 -3.76
C VAL A 315 -19.01 -34.93 -3.18
N THR A 316 -18.77 -35.96 -2.37
CA THR A 316 -19.83 -36.72 -1.69
C THR A 316 -20.49 -35.90 -0.59
N ASP A 317 -21.66 -36.35 -0.11
CA ASP A 317 -22.33 -35.71 1.04
C ASP A 317 -21.50 -35.75 2.34
N SER A 318 -20.52 -36.67 2.42
CA SER A 318 -19.54 -36.76 3.52
C SER A 318 -18.38 -35.76 3.40
N GLY A 319 -18.26 -35.06 2.26
CA GLY A 319 -17.16 -34.13 2.01
C GLY A 319 -15.95 -34.77 1.34
N ASP A 320 -16.06 -35.99 0.77
CA ASP A 320 -14.94 -36.66 0.08
C ASP A 320 -14.94 -36.37 -1.42
N VAL A 321 -13.75 -36.21 -2.03
CA VAL A 321 -13.63 -36.00 -3.48
C VAL A 321 -13.92 -37.29 -4.25
N CYS A 322 -15.04 -37.35 -4.97
CA CYS A 322 -15.36 -38.45 -5.90
C CYS A 322 -15.01 -38.14 -7.36
N GLY A 323 -14.78 -36.87 -7.69
CA GLY A 323 -14.42 -36.43 -9.03
C GLY A 323 -15.60 -36.25 -9.98
N ILE A 324 -15.38 -35.52 -11.09
CA ILE A 324 -16.38 -35.26 -12.16
C ILE A 324 -16.14 -36.11 -13.41
N GLU A 325 -15.14 -36.99 -13.41
CA GLU A 325 -14.73 -37.78 -14.58
C GLU A 325 -15.87 -38.62 -15.14
N GLY A 326 -16.75 -39.14 -14.27
CA GLY A 326 -17.94 -39.90 -14.67
C GLY A 326 -19.00 -39.07 -15.39
N ASP A 327 -18.98 -37.75 -15.23
CA ASP A 327 -19.93 -36.84 -15.87
C ASP A 327 -19.45 -36.40 -17.27
N LEU A 328 -18.13 -36.32 -17.50
CA LEU A 328 -17.56 -35.78 -18.75
C LEU A 328 -18.09 -36.49 -20.01
N PRO A 329 -18.14 -37.84 -20.08
CA PRO A 329 -18.68 -38.53 -21.26
C PRO A 329 -20.18 -38.31 -21.46
N LYS A 330 -20.89 -37.87 -20.41
CA LYS A 330 -22.35 -37.74 -20.37
C LYS A 330 -22.87 -36.36 -20.75
N LEU A 331 -21.99 -35.36 -20.91
CA LEU A 331 -22.38 -33.96 -21.17
C LEU A 331 -23.30 -33.79 -22.40
N ASN A 332 -23.17 -34.69 -23.39
CA ASN A 332 -23.95 -34.71 -24.63
C ASN A 332 -25.07 -35.78 -24.67
N GLU A 333 -25.48 -36.30 -23.51
CA GLU A 333 -26.60 -37.25 -23.39
C GLU A 333 -27.91 -36.58 -22.90
N ASP A 334 -27.99 -35.25 -22.97
CA ASP A 334 -29.14 -34.48 -22.51
C ASP A 334 -29.96 -33.96 -23.69
N TRP A 335 -30.90 -34.79 -24.16
CA TRP A 335 -31.75 -34.49 -25.31
C TRP A 335 -32.65 -33.25 -25.15
N ASN A 336 -32.84 -32.76 -23.91
CA ASN A 336 -33.56 -31.52 -23.60
C ASN A 336 -32.68 -30.26 -23.65
N ASP A 337 -31.40 -30.42 -23.96
CA ASP A 337 -30.48 -29.30 -24.15
C ASP A 337 -30.35 -28.93 -25.62
N GLN A 338 -30.64 -27.68 -25.95
CA GLN A 338 -30.50 -27.15 -27.31
C GLN A 338 -29.05 -27.19 -27.84
N TYR A 339 -28.06 -27.26 -26.94
CA TYR A 339 -26.64 -27.35 -27.30
C TYR A 339 -26.11 -28.79 -27.23
N ASN A 340 -26.99 -29.80 -27.13
CA ASN A 340 -26.58 -31.20 -27.06
C ASN A 340 -25.73 -31.62 -28.27
N GLY A 341 -24.63 -32.33 -28.02
CA GLY A 341 -23.66 -32.72 -29.05
C GLY A 341 -22.53 -31.71 -29.27
N GLN A 342 -22.57 -30.53 -28.61
CA GLN A 342 -21.58 -29.46 -28.80
C GLN A 342 -20.57 -29.35 -27.65
N TYR A 343 -20.77 -30.10 -26.56
CA TYR A 343 -19.89 -30.04 -25.40
C TYR A 343 -18.64 -30.89 -25.60
N LYS A 344 -17.46 -30.31 -25.37
CA LYS A 344 -16.22 -31.09 -25.30
C LYS A 344 -16.25 -31.96 -24.03
N THR A 345 -15.73 -33.19 -24.11
CA THR A 345 -15.51 -34.05 -22.93
C THR A 345 -14.29 -33.57 -22.14
N SER A 346 -14.36 -32.36 -21.62
CA SER A 346 -13.32 -31.66 -20.85
C SER A 346 -13.95 -30.73 -19.82
N THR A 347 -13.15 -30.18 -18.91
CA THR A 347 -13.58 -29.16 -17.93
C THR A 347 -14.21 -27.94 -18.61
N ASP A 348 -13.69 -27.51 -19.75
CA ASP A 348 -14.26 -26.39 -20.51
C ASP A 348 -15.67 -26.69 -21.00
N GLY A 349 -15.91 -27.91 -21.52
CA GLY A 349 -17.24 -28.34 -21.92
C GLY A 349 -18.19 -28.51 -20.74
N TYR A 350 -17.66 -28.91 -19.58
CA TYR A 350 -18.40 -29.00 -18.33
C TYR A 350 -18.88 -27.62 -17.85
N GLU A 351 -17.99 -26.62 -17.83
CA GLU A 351 -18.36 -25.25 -17.49
C GLU A 351 -19.41 -24.70 -18.46
N LEU A 352 -19.21 -24.92 -19.76
CA LEU A 352 -20.16 -24.46 -20.78
C LEU A 352 -21.55 -25.07 -20.57
N LYS A 353 -21.63 -26.38 -20.28
CA LYS A 353 -22.89 -27.08 -19.95
C LYS A 353 -23.58 -26.44 -18.75
N LEU A 354 -22.83 -26.18 -17.69
CA LEU A 354 -23.35 -25.57 -16.47
C LEU A 354 -23.84 -24.15 -16.72
N ARG A 355 -23.07 -23.33 -17.45
CA ARG A 355 -23.46 -21.95 -17.81
C ARG A 355 -24.70 -21.91 -18.68
N ASN A 356 -24.81 -22.78 -19.68
CA ASN A 356 -25.99 -22.87 -20.54
C ASN A 356 -27.23 -23.26 -19.73
N ALA A 357 -27.09 -24.20 -18.78
CA ALA A 357 -28.19 -24.57 -17.89
C ALA A 357 -28.59 -23.42 -16.94
N ILE A 358 -27.63 -22.67 -16.39
CA ILE A 358 -27.91 -21.49 -15.56
C ILE A 358 -28.66 -20.44 -16.37
N SER A 359 -28.17 -20.08 -17.55
CA SER A 359 -28.84 -19.12 -18.45
C SER A 359 -30.26 -19.57 -18.79
N THR A 360 -30.44 -20.85 -19.15
CA THR A 360 -31.75 -21.38 -19.55
C THR A 360 -32.76 -21.43 -18.40
N VAL A 361 -32.33 -21.81 -17.18
CA VAL A 361 -33.26 -22.07 -16.05
C VAL A 361 -33.44 -20.84 -15.15
N LEU A 362 -32.39 -20.02 -14.99
CA LEU A 362 -32.33 -18.90 -14.04
C LEU A 362 -32.16 -17.53 -14.74
N GLY A 363 -31.77 -17.51 -16.01
CA GLY A 363 -31.56 -16.29 -16.81
C GLY A 363 -30.10 -15.81 -16.85
N ASP A 364 -29.78 -14.95 -17.82
CA ASP A 364 -28.41 -14.47 -18.04
C ASP A 364 -27.87 -13.60 -16.91
N PHE A 365 -28.75 -12.85 -16.22
CA PHE A 365 -28.37 -12.09 -15.04
C PHE A 365 -27.91 -13.00 -13.89
N ALA A 366 -28.52 -14.19 -13.74
CA ALA A 366 -28.03 -15.16 -12.77
C ALA A 366 -26.65 -15.69 -13.17
N ASN A 367 -26.44 -15.94 -14.47
CA ASN A 367 -25.16 -16.45 -14.98
C ASN A 367 -23.98 -15.49 -14.72
N SER A 368 -24.20 -14.17 -14.77
CA SER A 368 -23.15 -13.18 -14.48
C SER A 368 -22.73 -13.11 -13.00
N LEU A 369 -23.51 -13.73 -12.10
CA LEU A 369 -23.23 -13.81 -10.67
C LEU A 369 -22.53 -15.11 -10.26
N VAL A 370 -22.15 -15.95 -11.23
CA VAL A 370 -21.55 -17.27 -11.01
C VAL A 370 -20.13 -17.34 -11.56
N THR A 371 -19.20 -17.76 -10.70
CA THR A 371 -17.83 -18.13 -11.06
C THR A 371 -17.65 -19.63 -10.91
N VAL A 372 -17.15 -20.30 -11.95
CA VAL A 372 -16.86 -21.74 -11.95
C VAL A 372 -15.35 -21.94 -11.87
N ARG A 373 -14.88 -22.88 -11.05
CA ARG A 373 -13.46 -23.22 -10.88
C ARG A 373 -13.30 -24.74 -10.83
N PHE A 374 -12.21 -25.24 -11.39
CA PHE A 374 -11.85 -26.66 -11.34
C PHE A 374 -10.56 -26.87 -10.57
N TYR A 375 -10.50 -27.95 -9.81
CA TYR A 375 -9.38 -28.28 -8.94
C TYR A 375 -9.00 -29.74 -9.14
N LYS A 376 -7.70 -30.01 -9.17
CA LYS A 376 -7.12 -31.36 -9.26
C LYS A 376 -6.64 -31.79 -7.88
N VAL A 377 -6.93 -33.03 -7.51
CA VAL A 377 -6.45 -33.66 -6.28
C VAL A 377 -5.94 -35.07 -6.61
N ASP A 378 -4.98 -35.56 -5.86
CA ASP A 378 -4.50 -36.92 -6.04
C ASP A 378 -5.56 -37.94 -5.60
N ASP A 379 -5.71 -39.05 -6.33
CA ASP A 379 -6.67 -40.08 -5.97
C ASP A 379 -6.16 -40.82 -4.70
N PRO A 380 -6.95 -40.85 -3.61
CA PRO A 380 -6.56 -41.56 -2.39
C PRO A 380 -6.31 -43.06 -2.61
N ALA A 381 -6.94 -43.65 -3.63
CA ALA A 381 -6.80 -45.05 -3.99
C ALA A 381 -5.67 -45.32 -4.99
N ASP A 382 -5.21 -44.29 -5.72
CA ASP A 382 -4.16 -44.40 -6.73
C ASP A 382 -3.42 -43.05 -6.90
N SER A 383 -2.32 -42.89 -6.18
CA SER A 383 -1.52 -41.66 -6.20
C SER A 383 -0.86 -41.36 -7.56
N SER A 384 -0.97 -42.26 -8.55
CA SER A 384 -0.55 -42.00 -9.93
C SER A 384 -1.65 -41.34 -10.78
N ASN A 385 -2.86 -41.25 -10.26
CA ASN A 385 -4.03 -40.67 -10.92
C ASN A 385 -4.57 -39.46 -10.14
N GLN A 386 -5.23 -38.54 -10.84
CA GLN A 386 -5.80 -37.32 -10.25
C GLN A 386 -7.29 -37.25 -10.52
N ARG A 387 -8.05 -36.82 -9.50
CA ARG A 387 -9.47 -36.49 -9.61
C ARG A 387 -9.66 -34.99 -9.76
N VAL A 388 -10.69 -34.60 -10.48
CA VAL A 388 -11.09 -33.21 -10.70
C VAL A 388 -12.42 -32.96 -10.02
N PHE A 389 -12.52 -31.91 -9.20
CA PHE A 389 -13.79 -31.41 -8.69
C PHE A 389 -14.03 -29.97 -9.14
N CYS A 390 -15.29 -29.55 -9.13
CA CYS A 390 -15.75 -28.25 -9.60
C CYS A 390 -16.34 -27.44 -8.44
N GLU A 391 -15.88 -26.20 -8.22
CA GLU A 391 -16.50 -25.23 -7.32
C GLU A 391 -17.31 -24.22 -8.15
N VAL A 392 -18.58 -24.05 -7.78
CA VAL A 392 -19.48 -23.03 -8.32
C VAL A 392 -19.72 -21.98 -7.24
N VAL A 393 -19.03 -20.85 -7.36
CA VAL A 393 -19.16 -19.71 -6.45
C VAL A 393 -20.30 -18.81 -6.90
N VAL A 394 -21.25 -18.56 -6.01
CA VAL A 394 -22.51 -17.87 -6.30
C VAL A 394 -22.63 -16.61 -5.44
N LYS A 395 -22.72 -15.44 -6.09
CA LYS A 395 -22.94 -14.16 -5.40
C LYS A 395 -24.42 -13.96 -5.05
N ALA A 396 -24.66 -13.21 -3.97
CA ALA A 396 -26.01 -12.78 -3.62
C ALA A 396 -26.56 -11.84 -4.70
N ALA A 397 -27.74 -12.16 -5.25
CA ALA A 397 -28.39 -11.33 -6.24
C ALA A 397 -29.08 -10.15 -5.56
N SER A 398 -29.01 -8.97 -6.18
CA SER A 398 -29.75 -7.81 -5.72
C SER A 398 -31.26 -8.01 -5.89
N THR A 399 -31.71 -8.60 -7.00
CA THR A 399 -33.11 -8.92 -7.30
C THR A 399 -33.45 -10.39 -7.00
N PRO A 400 -34.74 -10.75 -6.85
CA PRO A 400 -35.15 -12.15 -6.72
C PRO A 400 -34.86 -12.96 -7.99
N ILE A 401 -34.26 -14.13 -7.85
CA ILE A 401 -33.97 -15.07 -8.92
C ILE A 401 -34.98 -16.22 -8.86
N PHE A 402 -35.81 -16.34 -9.88
CA PHE A 402 -36.80 -17.40 -9.98
C PHE A 402 -36.26 -18.60 -10.74
N HIS A 403 -36.48 -19.79 -10.21
CA HIS A 403 -36.21 -21.06 -10.88
C HIS A 403 -37.35 -21.40 -11.84
N GLY A 404 -37.04 -21.52 -13.13
CA GLY A 404 -38.03 -21.80 -14.18
C GLY A 404 -39.11 -20.72 -14.26
N GLY A 405 -38.75 -19.47 -13.95
CA GLY A 405 -39.61 -18.28 -14.06
C GLY A 405 -40.70 -18.12 -13.00
N THR A 406 -40.96 -19.11 -12.15
CA THR A 406 -42.12 -19.08 -11.23
C THR A 406 -41.81 -19.42 -9.78
N ARG A 407 -40.75 -20.21 -9.52
CA ARG A 407 -40.48 -20.74 -8.18
C ARG A 407 -39.35 -19.97 -7.51
N LEU A 408 -39.58 -19.47 -6.31
CA LEU A 408 -38.59 -18.72 -5.54
C LEU A 408 -38.05 -19.58 -4.39
N PHE A 409 -36.77 -19.92 -4.43
CA PHE A 409 -36.11 -20.73 -3.41
C PHE A 409 -35.17 -19.87 -2.57
N VAL A 410 -35.10 -20.13 -1.27
CA VAL A 410 -34.17 -19.49 -0.31
C VAL A 410 -33.48 -20.53 0.57
N ARG A 411 -32.28 -20.22 1.05
CA ARG A 411 -31.60 -21.04 2.06
C ARG A 411 -32.20 -20.81 3.43
N ALA A 412 -32.39 -21.88 4.18
CA ALA A 412 -32.80 -21.87 5.58
C ALA A 412 -31.95 -22.92 6.34
N GLY A 413 -30.85 -22.47 6.94
CA GLY A 413 -29.80 -23.37 7.42
C GLY A 413 -29.20 -24.18 6.27
N ASN A 414 -28.96 -25.48 6.49
CA ASN A 414 -28.48 -26.41 5.46
C ASN A 414 -29.58 -26.88 4.47
N SER A 415 -30.80 -26.33 4.55
CA SER A 415 -31.92 -26.74 3.69
C SER A 415 -32.31 -25.67 2.69
N THR A 416 -32.93 -26.10 1.58
CA THR A 416 -33.50 -25.19 0.57
C THR A 416 -35.01 -25.18 0.69
N ARG A 417 -35.60 -24.01 0.97
CA ARG A 417 -37.05 -23.83 1.14
C ARG A 417 -37.65 -23.11 -0.06
N LEU A 418 -38.76 -23.66 -0.58
CA LEU A 418 -39.61 -22.97 -1.55
C LEU A 418 -40.47 -21.94 -0.81
N LEU A 419 -40.42 -20.68 -1.24
CA LEU A 419 -41.36 -19.66 -0.80
C LEU A 419 -42.64 -19.75 -1.62
N ILE A 420 -43.79 -19.57 -0.96
CA ILE A 420 -45.11 -19.64 -1.57
C ILE A 420 -45.95 -18.44 -1.15
N ASN A 421 -46.85 -17.99 -2.02
CA ASN A 421 -47.87 -16.99 -1.72
C ASN A 421 -47.29 -15.70 -1.08
N GLY A 422 -47.81 -15.29 0.08
CA GLY A 422 -47.42 -14.07 0.78
C GLY A 422 -45.95 -14.04 1.25
N ASP A 423 -45.29 -15.20 1.38
CA ASP A 423 -43.87 -15.26 1.72
C ASP A 423 -43.00 -14.69 0.58
N ILE A 424 -43.42 -14.92 -0.68
CA ILE A 424 -42.75 -14.35 -1.85
C ILE A 424 -42.85 -12.82 -1.81
N THR A 425 -44.05 -12.29 -1.58
CA THR A 425 -44.26 -10.83 -1.50
C THR A 425 -43.45 -10.21 -0.36
N SER A 426 -43.45 -10.84 0.81
CA SER A 426 -42.69 -10.38 1.98
C SER A 426 -41.19 -10.37 1.70
N PHE A 427 -40.68 -11.43 1.08
CA PHE A 427 -39.28 -11.53 0.67
C PHE A 427 -38.89 -10.42 -0.32
N ILE A 428 -39.70 -10.20 -1.36
CA ILE A 428 -39.42 -9.17 -2.37
C ILE A 428 -39.41 -7.77 -1.74
N LEU A 429 -40.41 -7.44 -0.92
CA LEU A 429 -40.49 -6.16 -0.24
C LEU A 429 -39.30 -5.93 0.71
N GLN A 430 -38.88 -6.97 1.44
CA GLN A 430 -37.69 -6.91 2.29
C GLN A 430 -36.42 -6.66 1.46
N LYS A 431 -36.25 -7.38 0.35
CA LYS A 431 -35.09 -7.22 -0.55
C LYS A 431 -35.03 -5.81 -1.14
N MET A 432 -36.18 -5.25 -1.54
CA MET A 432 -36.28 -3.87 -2.05
C MET A 432 -35.99 -2.82 -0.97
N ARG A 433 -36.48 -3.00 0.26
CA ARG A 433 -36.14 -2.10 1.39
C ARG A 433 -34.65 -2.08 1.68
N ASN A 434 -34.01 -3.25 1.69
CA ASN A 434 -32.57 -3.34 1.92
C ASN A 434 -31.78 -2.59 0.84
N GLN A 435 -32.22 -2.63 -0.43
CA GLN A 435 -31.61 -1.84 -1.51
C GLN A 435 -31.83 -0.33 -1.37
N GLN A 436 -32.98 0.11 -0.84
CA GLN A 436 -33.28 1.52 -0.60
C GLN A 436 -32.53 2.08 0.61
N GLN A 437 -32.21 1.28 1.63
CA GLN A 437 -31.38 1.74 2.76
C GLN A 437 -29.89 1.90 2.37
N LEU A 438 -29.44 1.22 1.32
CA LEU A 438 -28.10 1.39 0.73
C LEU A 438 -27.95 2.66 -0.14
N HIS A 439 -29.06 3.30 -0.53
CA HIS A 439 -29.08 4.62 -1.17
C HIS A 439 -29.76 5.64 -0.24
N PRO A 440 -29.03 6.52 0.46
CA PRO A 440 -29.69 7.52 1.27
C PRO A 440 -30.52 8.45 0.36
N GLN A 441 -31.84 8.42 0.50
CA GLN A 441 -32.67 9.54 0.06
C GLN A 441 -32.28 10.78 0.90
N PRO A 442 -32.18 11.97 0.30
CA PRO A 442 -31.95 13.19 1.06
C PRO A 442 -33.15 13.41 1.99
N ALA A 443 -32.94 13.20 3.28
CA ALA A 443 -33.96 13.46 4.28
C ALA A 443 -34.27 14.96 4.30
N LYS A 444 -35.53 15.29 3.98
CA LYS A 444 -36.11 16.62 4.19
C LYS A 444 -35.89 17.04 5.64
N ALA A 445 -35.25 18.19 5.84
CA ALA A 445 -34.98 18.76 7.16
C ALA A 445 -36.30 18.98 7.95
N PRO A 446 -36.42 18.48 9.18
CA PRO A 446 -37.41 19.00 10.11
C PRO A 446 -36.90 20.30 10.74
N ALA A 447 -37.82 21.26 10.87
CA ALA A 447 -37.60 22.56 11.49
C ALA A 447 -37.25 22.44 13.00
N PRO A 448 -36.54 23.43 13.58
CA PRO A 448 -35.91 23.30 14.88
C PRO A 448 -36.94 23.42 16.02
N ALA A 449 -36.88 22.48 16.97
CA ALA A 449 -37.51 22.64 18.28
C ALA A 449 -36.43 22.48 19.36
N THR A 450 -36.32 23.53 20.17
CA THR A 450 -35.42 23.75 21.29
C THR A 450 -35.66 22.73 22.41
N ALA A 451 -34.64 21.99 22.81
CA ALA A 451 -34.59 21.36 24.14
C ALA A 451 -33.14 21.10 24.59
N THR A 452 -32.89 21.53 25.81
CA THR A 452 -31.67 21.57 26.63
C THR A 452 -30.83 20.29 26.72
N LEU A 453 -29.52 20.48 26.77
CA LEU A 453 -28.46 19.51 27.10
C LEU A 453 -28.50 19.08 28.57
N PRO A 454 -28.17 17.81 28.85
CA PRO A 454 -27.34 17.46 30.00
C PRO A 454 -25.92 17.08 29.54
N ASP A 455 -24.95 17.44 30.39
CA ASP A 455 -23.51 17.46 30.15
C ASP A 455 -22.91 16.18 29.57
N ALA A 456 -22.18 16.35 28.45
CA ALA A 456 -21.18 15.40 27.97
C ALA A 456 -19.82 15.74 28.62
N PRO A 457 -19.00 14.73 28.97
CA PRO A 457 -17.66 14.96 29.49
C PRO A 457 -16.82 15.73 28.46
N ARG A 458 -16.17 16.81 28.93
CA ARG A 458 -15.23 17.64 28.18
C ARG A 458 -14.17 16.76 27.49
N LEU A 459 -14.24 16.67 26.16
CA LEU A 459 -13.07 16.46 25.34
C LEU A 459 -12.34 17.79 25.27
N THR A 460 -11.25 17.88 26.03
CA THR A 460 -10.31 19.00 25.99
C THR A 460 -9.91 19.26 24.54
N GLU A 461 -10.13 20.48 24.07
CA GLU A 461 -9.56 20.98 22.82
C GLU A 461 -8.04 20.81 22.88
N LEU A 462 -7.49 19.90 22.07
CA LEU A 462 -6.08 19.94 21.70
C LEU A 462 -5.93 20.99 20.59
N THR A 463 -6.06 22.25 20.98
CA THR A 463 -5.45 23.39 20.26
C THR A 463 -3.94 23.31 20.48
N GLY A 464 -3.29 22.35 19.84
CA GLY A 464 -1.83 22.24 19.78
C GLY A 464 -1.34 22.82 18.47
N SER A 465 -1.11 24.14 18.42
CA SER A 465 -0.21 24.72 17.42
C SER A 465 1.21 24.23 17.73
N VAL A 466 1.65 23.18 17.03
CA VAL A 466 3.00 22.62 17.17
C VAL A 466 3.93 23.29 16.15
N ALA A 467 4.87 24.09 16.65
CA ALA A 467 5.96 24.62 15.86
C ALA A 467 6.95 23.49 15.51
N LEU A 468 7.11 23.20 14.21
CA LEU A 468 8.14 22.30 13.73
C LEU A 468 9.52 22.96 13.95
N VAL A 469 10.42 22.18 14.54
CA VAL A 469 11.83 22.47 14.80
C VAL A 469 12.45 23.23 13.62
N GLN A 470 12.98 24.43 13.89
CA GLN A 470 13.74 25.19 12.91
C GLN A 470 14.93 24.34 12.44
N PRO A 471 15.25 24.33 11.13
CA PRO A 471 16.48 23.72 10.65
C PRO A 471 17.68 24.27 11.44
N PRO A 472 18.79 23.52 11.55
CA PRO A 472 19.98 23.98 12.27
C PRO A 472 20.28 25.40 11.82
N LYS A 473 20.43 26.31 12.79
CA LYS A 473 20.77 27.72 12.57
C LYS A 473 22.00 27.76 11.66
N SER A 474 21.76 27.88 10.36
CA SER A 474 22.78 28.34 9.44
C SER A 474 22.98 29.80 9.76
N ASP A 475 24.23 30.24 9.77
CA ASP A 475 24.66 31.60 10.07
C ASP A 475 24.25 32.56 8.93
N THR A 476 22.98 32.53 8.55
CA THR A 476 22.43 33.25 7.41
C THR A 476 22.02 34.63 7.86
N ARG A 477 22.90 35.61 7.63
CA ARG A 477 22.62 37.03 7.85
C ARG A 477 21.21 37.38 7.35
N ASN A 478 20.41 38.01 8.21
CA ASN A 478 19.07 38.47 7.87
C ASN A 478 19.12 39.49 6.72
N TRP A 479 18.28 39.31 5.70
CA TRP A 479 18.16 40.26 4.59
C TRP A 479 17.04 41.28 4.85
N GLY A 480 15.89 40.83 5.36
CA GLY A 480 14.76 41.67 5.76
C GLY A 480 13.44 40.90 5.72
N THR A 481 12.37 41.48 6.27
CA THR A 481 11.03 40.89 6.23
C THR A 481 10.25 41.48 5.05
N LEU A 482 9.67 40.62 4.22
CA LEU A 482 8.68 41.01 3.22
C LEU A 482 7.28 40.87 3.83
N SER A 483 6.55 41.97 3.90
CA SER A 483 5.22 42.04 4.51
C SER A 483 4.18 42.37 3.43
N PHE A 484 3.03 41.72 3.50
CA PHE A 484 1.88 41.91 2.61
C PHE A 484 0.79 42.63 3.40
N LEU A 485 0.32 43.77 2.91
CA LEU A 485 -0.58 44.67 3.63
C LEU A 485 -2.05 44.41 3.22
N PRO A 486 -3.04 44.70 4.09
CA PRO A 486 -4.46 44.41 3.81
C PRO A 486 -5.04 45.10 2.56
N ASP A 487 -4.48 46.24 2.17
CA ASP A 487 -4.87 47.03 0.99
C ASP A 487 -4.32 46.47 -0.34
N GLY A 488 -3.63 45.33 -0.30
CA GLY A 488 -3.01 44.71 -1.47
C GLY A 488 -1.56 45.13 -1.68
N ASP A 489 -0.98 46.01 -0.84
CA ASP A 489 0.39 46.50 -0.98
C ASP A 489 1.43 45.59 -0.32
N ARG A 490 2.71 45.89 -0.53
CA ARG A 490 3.84 45.20 0.13
C ARG A 490 4.84 46.17 0.74
N GLN A 491 5.55 45.72 1.75
CA GLN A 491 6.63 46.45 2.40
C GLN A 491 7.82 45.51 2.61
N PHE A 492 9.05 46.02 2.48
CA PHE A 492 10.26 45.25 2.78
C PHE A 492 11.14 45.96 3.82
N GLY A 493 11.56 45.25 4.86
CA GLY A 493 12.43 45.79 5.91
C GLY A 493 12.07 45.27 7.29
N LYS A 494 11.89 46.16 8.27
CA LYS A 494 11.34 45.83 9.59
C LYS A 494 9.82 45.87 9.51
N ILE A 495 9.15 44.98 10.23
CA ILE A 495 7.69 45.01 10.36
C ILE A 495 7.31 46.34 11.04
N VAL A 496 6.50 47.13 10.36
CA VAL A 496 5.79 48.27 10.94
C VAL A 496 4.44 47.72 11.40
N SER A 497 4.10 47.93 12.68
CA SER A 497 2.95 47.27 13.33
C SER A 497 1.57 47.79 12.90
N ASP A 498 1.52 48.82 12.05
CA ASP A 498 0.28 49.45 11.60
C ASP A 498 0.37 49.88 10.11
N PRO A 499 -0.46 49.34 9.20
CA PRO A 499 -1.44 48.28 9.43
C PRO A 499 -0.76 46.92 9.63
N VAL A 500 -1.38 46.04 10.43
CA VAL A 500 -0.88 44.67 10.65
C VAL A 500 -0.86 43.91 9.31
N PRO A 501 0.29 43.37 8.88
CA PRO A 501 0.38 42.62 7.63
C PRO A 501 -0.53 41.38 7.63
N VAL A 502 -1.18 41.09 6.50
CA VAL A 502 -1.95 39.84 6.29
C VAL A 502 -1.03 38.62 6.25
N ALA A 503 0.20 38.81 5.79
CA ALA A 503 1.26 37.81 5.84
C ALA A 503 2.62 38.52 5.91
N ALA A 504 3.60 37.87 6.53
CA ALA A 504 4.98 38.34 6.56
C ALA A 504 5.95 37.17 6.43
N LEU A 505 7.03 37.38 5.68
CA LEU A 505 8.04 36.36 5.44
C LEU A 505 9.44 36.92 5.67
N GLN A 506 10.19 36.27 6.56
CA GLN A 506 11.58 36.61 6.82
C GLN A 506 12.48 36.08 5.70
N LEU A 507 13.22 36.98 5.03
CA LEU A 507 14.17 36.63 3.98
C LEU A 507 15.60 36.65 4.52
N THR A 508 16.39 35.64 4.13
CA THR A 508 17.82 35.55 4.40
C THR A 508 18.63 35.98 3.17
N GLN A 509 19.93 36.22 3.34
CA GLN A 509 20.83 36.52 2.20
C GLN A 509 20.80 35.42 1.13
N GLU A 510 20.53 34.17 1.47
CA GLU A 510 20.46 33.06 0.51
C GLU A 510 19.30 33.19 -0.47
N HIS A 511 18.18 33.76 -0.04
CA HIS A 511 17.00 33.98 -0.88
C HIS A 511 17.23 35.02 -1.99
N ARG A 512 18.40 35.67 -2.04
CA ARG A 512 18.84 36.48 -3.18
C ARG A 512 19.18 35.65 -4.41
N LYS A 513 19.58 34.39 -4.21
CA LYS A 513 19.95 33.48 -5.30
C LYS A 513 18.70 33.21 -6.15
N SER A 514 18.82 33.30 -7.47
CA SER A 514 17.71 33.16 -8.44
C SER A 514 16.99 31.82 -8.40
N LYS A 515 17.59 30.81 -7.73
CA LYS A 515 16.99 29.49 -7.56
C LYS A 515 15.74 29.49 -6.68
N TYR A 516 15.58 30.43 -5.74
CA TYR A 516 14.41 30.41 -4.84
C TYR A 516 13.18 31.08 -5.46
N GLN A 517 12.01 30.51 -5.18
CA GLN A 517 10.71 31.03 -5.61
C GLN A 517 9.90 31.46 -4.40
N LEU A 518 9.14 32.55 -4.56
CA LEU A 518 8.13 33.00 -3.61
C LEU A 518 6.79 32.42 -4.03
N LEU A 519 6.12 31.70 -3.12
CA LEU A 519 4.77 31.18 -3.32
C LEU A 519 3.78 32.00 -2.51
N GLN A 520 2.73 32.49 -3.17
CA GLN A 520 1.57 33.11 -2.54
C GLN A 520 0.39 32.16 -2.72
N CYS A 521 -0.14 31.66 -1.61
CA CYS A 521 -1.13 30.60 -1.58
C CYS A 521 -2.49 31.13 -1.12
N TYR A 522 -3.52 30.94 -1.93
CA TYR A 522 -4.81 31.61 -1.79
C TYR A 522 -5.95 30.67 -1.38
N ALA A 523 -7.00 31.18 -0.74
CA ALA A 523 -8.16 30.39 -0.30
C ALA A 523 -8.90 29.71 -1.47
N SER A 524 -8.85 30.30 -2.66
CA SER A 524 -9.40 29.71 -3.89
C SER A 524 -8.69 28.44 -4.37
N GLY A 525 -7.58 28.02 -3.75
CA GLY A 525 -6.77 26.92 -4.27
C GLY A 525 -5.76 27.35 -5.34
N ASN A 526 -5.73 28.63 -5.71
CA ASN A 526 -4.71 29.18 -6.59
C ASN A 526 -3.38 29.38 -5.86
N VAL A 527 -2.28 29.22 -6.61
CA VAL A 527 -0.92 29.47 -6.11
C VAL A 527 -0.15 30.31 -7.12
N ASN A 528 0.26 31.51 -6.72
CA ASN A 528 1.15 32.35 -7.50
C ASN A 528 2.61 32.07 -7.12
N ALA A 529 3.40 31.55 -8.07
CA ALA A 529 4.83 31.35 -7.91
C ALA A 529 5.60 32.47 -8.61
N VAL A 530 6.52 33.14 -7.91
CA VAL A 530 7.29 34.27 -8.44
C VAL A 530 8.79 34.06 -8.20
N SER A 531 9.54 34.04 -9.30
CA SER A 531 11.00 33.93 -9.30
C SER A 531 11.69 35.29 -9.12
N ASN A 532 13.01 35.29 -8.92
CA ASN A 532 13.83 36.51 -8.85
C ASN A 532 13.34 37.50 -7.77
N ILE A 533 13.10 36.99 -6.57
CA ILE A 533 12.54 37.73 -5.42
C ILE A 533 13.21 39.09 -5.22
N GLY A 534 14.54 39.17 -5.35
CA GLY A 534 15.28 40.43 -5.20
C GLY A 534 14.86 41.56 -6.13
N LYS A 535 14.38 41.26 -7.35
CA LYS A 535 13.85 42.28 -8.27
C LYS A 535 12.42 42.72 -7.93
N LYS A 536 11.72 41.95 -7.10
CA LYS A 536 10.33 42.21 -6.70
C LYS A 536 10.24 42.97 -5.39
N LEU A 537 11.32 43.02 -4.62
CA LEU A 537 11.39 43.80 -3.39
C LEU A 537 11.42 45.30 -3.69
N PRO A 538 10.72 46.12 -2.87
CA PRO A 538 10.82 47.56 -3.00
C PRO A 538 12.21 48.13 -2.74
N GLY A 539 12.58 49.18 -3.49
CA GLY A 539 13.87 49.84 -3.35
C GLY A 539 14.03 50.64 -2.06
N LYS A 540 12.94 51.22 -1.50
CA LYS A 540 12.96 51.90 -0.20
C LYS A 540 12.44 50.96 0.88
N LYS A 541 13.21 50.83 1.97
CA LYS A 541 12.82 49.97 3.10
C LYS A 541 11.73 50.64 3.95
N ASN A 542 10.88 49.83 4.58
CA ASN A 542 9.86 50.24 5.56
C ASN A 542 8.80 51.22 5.02
N GLN A 543 8.61 51.31 3.71
CA GLN A 543 7.51 52.07 3.09
C GLN A 543 6.58 51.11 2.34
N PRO A 544 5.26 51.34 2.32
CA PRO A 544 4.34 50.61 1.47
C PRO A 544 4.64 50.84 -0.02
N PHE A 545 4.50 49.80 -0.83
CA PHE A 545 4.64 49.84 -2.27
C PHE A 545 3.51 49.07 -2.92
N LYS A 546 2.97 49.67 -3.99
CA LYS A 546 1.82 49.14 -4.71
C LYS A 546 2.07 47.73 -5.27
N GLY A 547 1.08 46.85 -5.08
CA GLY A 547 1.00 45.55 -5.75
C GLY A 547 1.80 44.45 -5.05
N GLY A 548 1.38 44.08 -3.85
CA GLY A 548 1.98 43.03 -3.04
C GLY A 548 1.43 41.63 -3.30
N TRP A 549 0.14 41.50 -3.56
CA TRP A 549 -0.54 40.21 -3.73
C TRP A 549 -1.86 40.42 -4.48
N ASN A 550 -2.51 39.35 -4.92
CA ASN A 550 -3.82 39.46 -5.58
C ASN A 550 -4.93 39.70 -4.54
N SER A 551 -5.37 40.94 -4.40
CA SER A 551 -6.42 41.35 -3.45
C SER A 551 -7.84 40.89 -3.82
N ASP A 552 -8.04 40.36 -5.03
CA ASP A 552 -9.34 39.79 -5.45
C ASP A 552 -9.57 38.37 -4.88
N ASP A 553 -8.59 37.84 -4.13
CA ASP A 553 -8.64 36.55 -3.45
C ASP A 553 -8.26 36.73 -1.96
N THR A 554 -8.27 35.66 -1.16
CA THR A 554 -7.80 35.70 0.23
C THR A 554 -6.44 35.02 0.34
N LEU A 555 -5.40 35.78 0.66
CA LEU A 555 -4.05 35.23 0.87
C LEU A 555 -3.98 34.50 2.21
N LEU A 556 -3.75 33.18 2.18
CA LEU A 556 -3.67 32.36 3.38
C LEU A 556 -2.26 32.25 3.92
N GLN A 557 -1.30 31.90 3.05
CA GLN A 557 0.09 31.66 3.44
C GLN A 557 1.07 32.04 2.33
N VAL A 558 2.29 32.38 2.73
CA VAL A 558 3.38 32.74 1.82
C VAL A 558 4.63 31.97 2.21
N PHE A 559 5.31 31.41 1.21
CA PHE A 559 6.55 30.65 1.42
C PHE A 559 7.65 31.14 0.50
N VAL A 560 8.90 30.97 0.91
CA VAL A 560 10.04 30.95 0.00
C VAL A 560 10.66 29.58 0.04
N CYS A 561 10.78 28.96 -1.13
CA CYS A 561 11.14 27.56 -1.26
C CYS A 561 12.05 27.33 -2.45
N SER A 562 12.79 26.22 -2.40
CA SER A 562 13.54 25.70 -3.53
C SER A 562 12.56 25.17 -4.59
N PRO A 563 12.89 25.20 -5.89
CA PRO A 563 12.05 24.59 -6.94
C PRO A 563 11.91 23.08 -6.73
N GLU A 564 12.85 22.47 -6.02
CA GLU A 564 12.82 21.06 -5.73
C GLU A 564 11.96 20.68 -4.50
N ASP A 565 11.55 21.66 -3.69
CA ASP A 565 10.66 21.41 -2.56
C ASP A 565 9.24 21.03 -3.05
N TYR A 566 8.41 20.53 -2.15
CA TYR A 566 7.00 20.22 -2.43
C TYR A 566 6.08 21.18 -1.71
N LEU A 567 5.04 21.66 -2.40
CA LEU A 567 3.92 22.33 -1.79
C LEU A 567 2.80 21.31 -1.52
N VAL A 568 2.37 21.23 -0.27
CA VAL A 568 1.26 20.40 0.18
C VAL A 568 0.05 21.29 0.49
N ILE A 569 -1.05 21.05 -0.19
CA ILE A 569 -2.32 21.76 -0.04
C ILE A 569 -3.29 20.86 0.69
N ARG A 570 -3.70 21.18 1.90
CA ARG A 570 -4.76 20.46 2.63
C ARG A 570 -6.10 21.08 2.29
N SER A 571 -7.11 20.25 2.10
CA SER A 571 -8.47 20.68 1.75
C SER A 571 -9.52 19.74 2.34
N LYS A 572 -10.78 20.17 2.32
CA LYS A 572 -11.93 19.36 2.76
C LYS A 572 -12.94 19.32 1.62
N GLY A 573 -13.32 18.13 1.19
CA GLY A 573 -14.32 17.93 0.16
C GLY A 573 -15.70 18.35 0.64
N GLN A 574 -16.64 18.47 -0.29
CA GLN A 574 -18.03 18.79 0.02
C GLN A 574 -18.73 17.70 0.85
N ASP A 575 -18.21 16.48 0.79
CA ASP A 575 -18.57 15.32 1.61
C ASP A 575 -18.00 15.38 3.04
N GLY A 576 -17.23 16.41 3.37
CA GLY A 576 -16.59 16.59 4.66
C GLY A 576 -15.30 15.78 4.85
N ILE A 577 -14.84 15.05 3.83
CA ILE A 577 -13.60 14.27 3.88
C ILE A 577 -12.40 15.19 3.73
N SER A 578 -11.38 15.01 4.56
CA SER A 578 -10.13 15.77 4.45
C SER A 578 -9.21 15.14 3.42
N TYR A 579 -8.69 15.99 2.55
CA TYR A 579 -7.75 15.66 1.49
C TYR A 579 -6.48 16.49 1.67
N ALA A 580 -5.35 16.04 1.14
CA ALA A 580 -4.20 16.90 0.92
C ALA A 580 -3.66 16.69 -0.49
N LYS A 581 -2.87 17.58 -1.08
CA LYS A 581 -2.36 17.49 -2.47
C LYS A 581 -0.92 17.94 -2.51
N ALA A 582 0.00 17.11 -2.99
CA ALA A 582 1.39 17.51 -3.19
C ALA A 582 1.63 17.85 -4.65
N ILE A 583 2.36 18.95 -4.86
CA ILE A 583 2.91 19.35 -6.14
C ILE A 583 4.36 19.79 -5.92
N GLN A 584 5.26 19.40 -6.82
CA GLN A 584 6.64 19.88 -6.72
C GLN A 584 6.67 21.35 -7.16
N VAL A 585 7.43 22.19 -6.45
CA VAL A 585 7.40 23.64 -6.67
C VAL A 585 7.78 24.01 -8.11
N LYS A 586 8.73 23.32 -8.72
CA LYS A 586 9.14 23.53 -10.12
C LYS A 586 8.04 23.25 -11.15
N GLU A 587 6.97 22.56 -10.77
CA GLU A 587 5.83 22.27 -11.65
C GLU A 587 4.78 23.38 -11.60
N ILE A 588 4.89 24.31 -10.65
CA ILE A 588 4.05 25.50 -10.58
C ILE A 588 4.66 26.56 -11.49
N THR A 589 4.00 26.84 -12.61
CA THR A 589 4.47 27.84 -13.58
C THR A 589 4.64 29.21 -12.92
N THR A 590 5.78 29.85 -13.15
CA THR A 590 6.11 31.12 -12.50
C THR A 590 5.52 32.30 -13.24
N HIS A 591 5.03 33.30 -12.51
CA HIS A 591 4.54 34.57 -13.03
C HIS A 591 5.52 35.71 -12.71
N ASP A 592 5.47 36.76 -13.53
CA ASP A 592 6.28 37.95 -13.32
C ASP A 592 5.68 38.94 -12.31
N SER A 593 4.39 38.86 -12.01
CA SER A 593 3.73 39.77 -11.07
C SER A 593 3.38 39.08 -9.76
N LEU A 594 3.52 39.82 -8.65
CA LEU A 594 3.02 39.41 -7.34
C LEU A 594 1.48 39.51 -7.25
N THR A 595 0.85 40.28 -8.13
CA THR A 595 -0.61 40.46 -8.18
C THR A 595 -1.30 39.49 -9.13
N ALA A 596 -0.57 38.52 -9.71
CA ALA A 596 -1.15 37.54 -10.60
C ALA A 596 -2.13 36.64 -9.85
N GLN A 597 -3.20 36.21 -10.53
CA GLN A 597 -4.17 35.24 -10.00
C GLN A 597 -3.51 33.92 -9.58
N GLY A 598 -2.40 33.57 -10.23
CA GLY A 598 -1.66 32.34 -9.97
C GLY A 598 -2.25 31.13 -10.71
N ASN A 599 -1.61 29.98 -10.51
CA ASN A 599 -2.02 28.72 -11.12
C ASN A 599 -3.17 28.12 -10.30
N LYS A 600 -4.23 27.66 -10.97
CA LYS A 600 -5.30 26.90 -10.31
C LYS A 600 -4.82 25.49 -9.99
N ILE A 601 -4.48 25.25 -8.72
CA ILE A 601 -3.99 23.94 -8.26
C ILE A 601 -5.12 23.09 -7.67
N LEU A 602 -6.10 23.69 -7.00
CA LEU A 602 -7.30 23.02 -6.49
C LEU A 602 -8.54 23.79 -6.93
N ASP A 603 -9.59 23.09 -7.35
CA ASP A 603 -10.86 23.73 -7.71
C ASP A 603 -11.78 23.87 -6.48
N PRO A 604 -12.23 25.08 -6.11
CA PRO A 604 -13.16 25.30 -4.99
C PRO A 604 -14.48 24.53 -5.10
N SER A 605 -14.91 24.20 -6.33
CA SER A 605 -16.12 23.39 -6.55
C SER A 605 -15.94 21.94 -6.09
N GLN A 606 -14.71 21.46 -5.89
CA GLN A 606 -14.42 20.09 -5.48
C GLN A 606 -14.06 20.01 -4.00
N ALA A 607 -13.27 20.96 -3.49
CA ALA A 607 -12.84 20.99 -2.11
C ALA A 607 -12.42 22.39 -1.65
N THR A 608 -12.66 22.69 -0.37
CA THR A 608 -12.25 23.94 0.28
C THR A 608 -10.86 23.79 0.88
N VAL A 609 -9.94 24.70 0.58
CA VAL A 609 -8.59 24.69 1.16
C VAL A 609 -8.66 24.93 2.67
N THR A 610 -7.90 24.15 3.43
CA THR A 610 -7.76 24.29 4.89
C THR A 610 -6.38 24.83 5.28
N SER A 611 -5.31 24.42 4.60
CA SER A 611 -3.96 24.97 4.85
C SER A 611 -2.98 24.65 3.72
N TYR A 612 -1.86 25.36 3.69
CA TYR A 612 -0.70 25.01 2.87
C TYR A 612 0.49 24.61 3.76
N GLN A 613 1.44 23.89 3.18
CA GLN A 613 2.69 23.54 3.85
C GLN A 613 3.77 23.28 2.80
N VAL A 614 4.99 23.75 3.04
CA VAL A 614 6.15 23.38 2.23
C VAL A 614 6.89 22.22 2.91
N VAL A 615 7.26 21.22 2.13
CA VAL A 615 8.08 20.09 2.56
C VAL A 615 9.36 20.07 1.74
N SER A 616 10.50 19.99 2.42
CA SER A 616 11.80 20.06 1.75
C SER A 616 12.06 18.86 0.84
N GLU A 617 12.74 19.10 -0.28
CA GLU A 617 13.24 18.03 -1.18
C GLU A 617 14.11 16.99 -0.45
N ARG A 618 14.70 17.30 0.71
CA ARG A 618 15.45 16.29 1.48
C ARG A 618 14.59 15.10 1.92
N LEU A 619 13.27 15.27 1.92
CA LEU A 619 12.26 14.23 2.15
C LEU A 619 11.64 13.73 0.83
N SER A 620 12.26 14.01 -0.32
CA SER A 620 11.76 13.66 -1.66
C SER A 620 11.63 12.17 -1.88
N SER A 621 12.51 11.34 -1.33
CA SER A 621 12.35 9.88 -1.40
C SER A 621 11.06 9.43 -0.71
N PHE A 622 10.71 10.04 0.43
CA PHE A 622 9.47 9.80 1.16
C PHE A 622 8.24 10.31 0.40
N ILE A 623 8.30 11.52 -0.16
CA ILE A 623 7.18 12.09 -0.95
C ILE A 623 7.01 11.32 -2.28
N TYR A 624 8.09 10.91 -2.93
CA TYR A 624 8.05 10.12 -4.17
C TYR A 624 7.53 8.70 -3.91
N ASP A 625 7.89 8.05 -2.80
CA ASP A 625 7.30 6.76 -2.39
C ASP A 625 5.81 6.89 -2.04
N ILE A 626 5.33 8.08 -1.71
CA ILE A 626 3.91 8.38 -1.47
C ILE A 626 3.19 8.70 -2.79
N ILE A 627 3.80 9.49 -3.69
CA ILE A 627 3.20 9.91 -4.98
C ILE A 627 3.20 8.75 -6.00
N SER A 628 4.25 7.95 -6.05
CA SER A 628 4.38 6.81 -6.99
C SER A 628 3.44 5.64 -6.70
N LYS A 629 2.73 5.66 -5.56
CA LYS A 629 1.65 4.71 -5.22
C LYS A 629 0.39 4.86 -6.08
N LYS A 630 0.30 5.88 -6.94
CA LYS A 630 -0.71 5.96 -8.00
C LYS A 630 -0.06 6.22 -9.34
N ARG A 631 -0.40 5.40 -10.34
CA ARG A 631 -0.70 5.93 -11.68
C ARG A 631 -1.53 4.90 -12.43
N ASP A 632 -2.68 5.35 -12.89
CA ASP A 632 -3.06 5.15 -14.28
C ASP A 632 -3.23 6.53 -14.93
N GLY A 633 -2.63 6.71 -16.11
CA GLY A 633 -2.89 7.83 -17.01
C GLY A 633 -1.69 8.77 -17.30
N ALA A 634 -1.05 8.55 -18.47
CA ALA A 634 -0.26 9.45 -19.33
C ALA A 634 0.83 10.41 -18.75
N PRO A 635 1.91 10.70 -19.50
CA PRO A 635 2.93 11.65 -19.07
C PRO A 635 2.40 13.09 -19.11
N GLY A 636 2.43 13.82 -17.98
CA GLY A 636 2.26 15.28 -17.98
C GLY A 636 1.41 15.93 -16.87
N GLN A 637 0.83 15.21 -15.91
CA GLN A 637 0.09 15.85 -14.80
C GLN A 637 0.49 15.29 -13.43
N ASN A 638 1.47 15.92 -12.78
CA ASN A 638 1.86 15.63 -11.40
C ASN A 638 0.96 16.40 -10.42
N THR A 639 -0.21 15.82 -10.16
CA THR A 639 -1.11 16.35 -9.12
C THR A 639 -1.78 15.19 -8.39
N ALA A 640 -1.24 14.79 -7.23
CA ALA A 640 -1.76 13.66 -6.43
C ALA A 640 -2.08 14.08 -4.99
N LEU A 641 -3.17 13.51 -4.44
CA LEU A 641 -3.69 13.81 -3.10
C LEU A 641 -3.10 12.91 -1.98
N ILE A 642 -2.56 13.53 -0.92
CA ILE A 642 -1.95 12.99 0.32
C ILE A 642 -3.00 12.77 1.44
N ARG A 643 -2.81 11.81 2.36
CA ARG A 643 -3.45 11.80 3.70
C ARG A 643 -2.45 12.12 4.80
N VAL A 644 -2.83 13.05 5.67
CA VAL A 644 -1.98 13.78 6.64
C VAL A 644 -1.77 13.06 7.97
N GLN A 645 -2.59 12.07 8.32
CA GLN A 645 -2.51 11.38 9.61
C GLN A 645 -1.26 10.49 9.76
N ASP A 646 -0.74 9.94 8.66
CA ASP A 646 0.51 9.17 8.67
C ASP A 646 1.77 10.07 8.79
N CYS A 647 1.69 11.34 8.37
CA CYS A 647 2.75 12.32 8.61
C CYS A 647 2.80 12.77 10.07
N ILE A 648 1.65 12.91 10.74
CA ILE A 648 1.56 13.42 12.12
C ILE A 648 2.04 12.35 13.12
N ALA A 649 1.57 11.10 13.02
CA ALA A 649 1.95 10.04 13.96
C ALA A 649 3.45 9.66 13.94
N PHE A 650 4.14 9.90 12.83
CA PHE A 650 5.58 9.68 12.70
C PHE A 650 6.41 10.88 13.20
N LEU A 651 5.92 12.12 13.01
CA LEU A 651 6.54 13.33 13.56
C LEU A 651 6.37 13.41 15.09
N ASP A 652 5.23 12.97 15.62
CA ASP A 652 4.98 12.91 17.07
C ASP A 652 5.87 11.86 17.77
N LYS A 653 6.15 10.73 17.12
CA LYS A 653 7.08 9.69 17.63
C LYS A 653 8.54 10.12 17.70
N GLN A 654 8.93 11.19 17.02
CA GLN A 654 10.28 11.76 17.08
C GLN A 654 10.40 12.85 18.16
N GLN A 655 9.33 13.12 18.92
CA GLN A 655 9.29 14.13 19.97
C GLN A 655 9.17 13.58 21.40
N GLU A 656 9.21 12.25 21.62
CA GLU A 656 9.34 11.73 22.99
C GLU A 656 10.66 12.25 23.58
N PRO A 657 10.62 13.08 24.63
CA PRO A 657 11.84 13.41 25.36
C PRO A 657 12.35 12.11 25.98
N THR A 658 13.65 11.87 25.83
CA THR A 658 14.37 10.87 26.62
C THR A 658 14.34 11.29 28.09
N GLU A 659 13.22 11.05 28.78
CA GLU A 659 13.14 11.11 30.24
C GLU A 659 13.83 9.88 30.83
N ASN A 660 15.13 10.03 31.07
CA ASN A 660 15.81 9.73 32.34
C ASN A 660 17.27 9.35 32.10
N ALA A 661 18.10 10.38 31.97
CA ALA A 661 19.47 10.35 32.44
C ALA A 661 19.70 11.60 33.31
N THR A 662 19.24 11.54 34.56
CA THR A 662 19.78 12.36 35.64
C THR A 662 20.46 11.45 36.66
N VAL A 663 21.79 11.53 36.64
CA VAL A 663 22.74 11.46 37.76
C VAL A 663 22.33 10.63 38.99
N ALA A 664 22.97 9.47 39.14
CA ALA A 664 23.73 9.07 40.34
C ALA A 664 24.80 8.04 39.91
#